data_AF-A0A075HEL5-F1
#
_entry.id   AF-A0A075HEL5-F1
#
_cell.length_a   1.000
_cell.length_b   1.000
_cell.length_c   1.000
_cell.angle_alpha   90.00
_cell.angle_beta   90.00
_cell.angle_gamma   90.00
#
_symmetry.space_group_name_H-M   'P 1'
#
loop_
_entity.id
_entity.type
_entity.pdbx_description
1 polymer ?
#
loop_
_entity_poly.entity_id
_entity_poly.type
_entity_poly.pdbx_seq_one_letter_code
_entity_poly.pdbx_strand_id
1 'polypeptide(L)'
;MALNHNQYAVLAITATLCLAGFYTIIDAGLSTTESGGFEDATGDIEAGEDAHIGGEDFDQDGLPDRMEQTLYGTDWRDADTDDDGLDDGWEIANGLDPLDNGEPDFSEIPFTPPDNEEETGEQNETFPNPDNGPFGDPDRDGLTNTQEMELGTNPNLRDTDGDGLNDRWESEYSYVVETPSGEVTLLDPLDGNWDCYLLTPEVKGQIQNDIGSSEWDEMGSQFGHSCDALLDLEQPEPDSLRNYVEERYDTNPLEEDSDGDLIADRYEIAFGQIQLGVHCGVPVFGTLNLQAPYSEHMSGHGDRTWFEQDMDGDGRLNGPGDWDTDGDGMPDGFEYCYALNSDGSRFLNPANATDAYGDTDEDGLNNVEEYEVAYSWGPENFTSPLDADTDNDGMPDGWEHMSGIHPNDGSNADEDPDFDGYDADGDGGVRYTELVGITTVHAISVEVGDYVQVNSTVLWVRTVQSSQYVNIPIKTLTAGWIYSINVEVGQEVTSRLQDLAMVVEESERFTNLDEYNARDRDGDGFVDGRSTDPLVADTDGDGLIDGIEVIGWTIRIVDQGVKDVHVRSDPGAYDTDRDGLSDAAEYYDYFTNATDRDTDSDGLEDFTEVIDGFTWNGSVYFTNASSHDTDLDGLADGEEVIDGLDQYITHANNPDSDDDGLFDGSEVLNIPRPWQGATNPLNNDTDGDGQPDGWEMQIFSVQHNTKSHSLWISVTNWLPPGCESMIECGLGPGGWVWSSYLGGFSTSGDRDGDGQMDPKYFLHEMNLSGFTVPANGRWALNPAWGSLPDSAFDIDNDTLMNSLEAPDRWDTNPVDDDTDGDKLPDGWEVHFSELSLSLGLVDNNTLSAVGARGPMDPKMDDSDVDGINDGQEDFDGDGLNRTHLLNRYCPGWNDPQNSECHIDPASEAGNNFYDDLENYTNFEEYQNGTNPVDADTDGDQWFDGSEVYHQDQDGDGMWAGWEYYFGFDPFDPADANIDSDGDGYLNKCENKWNTNPKSAISFPGQGELCSEFD
;
A
#
# COMPACT_ATOMS: atom_id res chain seq x y z
N MET A 1 -97.25 31.19 -23.16
CA MET A 1 -96.55 31.13 -24.46
C MET A 1 -95.10 31.40 -24.15
N ALA A 2 -94.25 30.40 -24.26
CA ALA A 2 -92.82 30.49 -23.98
C ALA A 2 -92.07 30.61 -25.31
N LEU A 3 -91.07 31.50 -25.37
CA LEU A 3 -90.22 31.71 -26.54
C LEU A 3 -88.95 30.85 -26.42
N ASN A 4 -88.38 30.44 -27.56
CA ASN A 4 -87.13 29.65 -27.67
C ASN A 4 -85.89 30.56 -27.53
N HIS A 5 -84.72 30.00 -27.18
CA HIS A 5 -83.43 30.65 -26.95
C HIS A 5 -83.03 31.64 -28.06
N ASN A 6 -83.22 31.29 -29.34
CA ASN A 6 -82.93 32.20 -30.46
C ASN A 6 -83.87 33.42 -30.52
N GLN A 7 -85.07 33.32 -29.94
CA GLN A 7 -86.00 34.44 -29.82
C GLN A 7 -85.69 35.34 -28.62
N TYR A 8 -85.02 34.81 -27.58
CA TYR A 8 -84.44 35.64 -26.51
C TYR A 8 -83.24 36.42 -27.02
N ALA A 9 -82.36 35.80 -27.82
CA ALA A 9 -81.23 36.49 -28.43
C ALA A 9 -81.67 37.64 -29.36
N VAL A 10 -82.67 37.41 -30.22
CA VAL A 10 -83.21 38.49 -31.08
C VAL A 10 -83.87 39.60 -30.26
N LEU A 11 -84.57 39.27 -29.16
CA LEU A 11 -85.17 40.25 -28.26
C LEU A 11 -84.11 41.06 -27.51
N ALA A 12 -83.02 40.42 -27.08
CA ALA A 12 -81.88 41.07 -26.45
C ALA A 12 -81.20 42.03 -27.43
N ILE A 13 -80.87 41.57 -28.64
CA ILE A 13 -80.23 42.37 -29.70
C ILE A 13 -81.12 43.56 -30.13
N THR A 14 -82.44 43.36 -30.24
CA THR A 14 -83.34 44.50 -30.54
C THR A 14 -83.52 45.47 -29.38
N ALA A 15 -83.39 45.01 -28.13
CA ALA A 15 -83.41 45.88 -26.96
C ALA A 15 -82.12 46.71 -26.85
N THR A 16 -80.94 46.12 -27.09
CA THR A 16 -79.66 46.84 -27.13
C THR A 16 -79.56 47.82 -28.29
N LEU A 17 -80.00 47.46 -29.50
CA LEU A 17 -80.03 48.39 -30.64
C LEU A 17 -80.99 49.58 -30.42
N CYS A 18 -82.11 49.36 -29.72
CA CYS A 18 -83.00 50.46 -29.34
C CYS A 18 -82.40 51.35 -28.23
N LEU A 19 -81.60 50.80 -27.32
CA LEU A 19 -80.92 51.58 -26.27
C LEU A 19 -79.75 52.40 -26.84
N ALA A 20 -78.94 51.81 -27.72
CA ALA A 20 -77.83 52.48 -28.39
C ALA A 20 -78.29 53.63 -29.31
N GLY A 21 -79.46 53.47 -29.96
CA GLY A 21 -80.11 54.54 -30.72
C GLY A 21 -80.60 55.72 -29.87
N PHE A 22 -80.80 55.56 -28.56
CA PHE A 22 -81.19 56.65 -27.66
C PHE A 22 -79.99 57.47 -27.18
N TYR A 23 -78.81 56.87 -27.01
CA TYR A 23 -77.60 57.57 -26.57
C TYR A 23 -77.00 58.46 -27.66
N THR A 24 -76.99 58.02 -28.92
CA THR A 24 -76.45 58.81 -30.05
C THR A 24 -77.26 60.06 -30.41
N ILE A 25 -78.54 60.13 -30.03
CA ILE A 25 -79.41 61.29 -30.31
C ILE A 25 -79.25 62.39 -29.24
N ILE A 26 -78.79 62.06 -28.03
CA ILE A 26 -78.59 63.04 -26.96
C ILE A 26 -77.25 63.78 -27.13
N ASP A 27 -76.26 63.16 -27.78
CA ASP A 27 -74.93 63.74 -27.95
C ASP A 27 -74.85 64.79 -29.10
N ALA A 28 -75.63 64.59 -30.16
CA ALA A 28 -75.74 65.57 -31.25
C ALA A 28 -76.54 66.84 -30.89
N GLY A 29 -77.13 66.91 -29.69
CA GLY A 29 -77.99 68.00 -29.23
C GLY A 29 -77.33 69.03 -28.30
N LEU A 30 -76.15 68.73 -27.76
CA LEU A 30 -75.49 69.58 -26.74
C LEU A 30 -74.26 70.34 -27.26
N SER A 31 -73.80 70.07 -28.49
CA SER A 31 -72.80 70.89 -29.17
C SER A 31 -73.46 71.93 -30.09
N THR A 32 -74.06 73.00 -29.52
CA THR A 32 -74.32 74.22 -30.31
C THR A 32 -74.09 75.54 -29.54
N THR A 33 -73.03 76.23 -29.97
CA THR A 33 -72.91 77.69 -30.16
C THR A 33 -72.70 78.63 -28.96
N GLU A 34 -71.44 78.98 -28.71
CA GLU A 34 -71.04 80.32 -28.27
C GLU A 34 -71.17 81.33 -29.43
N SER A 35 -72.30 82.02 -29.55
CA SER A 35 -72.35 83.32 -30.25
C SER A 35 -73.53 84.18 -29.75
N GLY A 36 -73.32 84.86 -28.62
CA GLY A 36 -74.31 85.81 -28.10
C GLY A 36 -73.84 86.52 -26.85
N GLY A 37 -73.16 87.66 -27.02
CA GLY A 37 -72.60 88.44 -25.92
C GLY A 37 -73.63 88.95 -24.91
N PHE A 38 -73.67 88.31 -23.75
CA PHE A 38 -74.24 88.82 -22.49
C PHE A 38 -73.29 88.46 -21.33
N GLU A 39 -73.09 89.41 -20.41
CA GLU A 39 -72.31 89.20 -19.19
C GLU A 39 -73.10 88.41 -18.13
N ASP A 40 -72.38 87.43 -17.57
CA ASP A 40 -72.22 86.94 -16.19
C ASP A 40 -73.40 86.83 -15.20
N ALA A 41 -73.44 85.67 -14.53
CA ALA A 41 -73.99 85.51 -13.19
C ALA A 41 -73.31 84.30 -12.51
N THR A 42 -72.00 84.39 -12.30
CA THR A 42 -71.37 83.84 -11.10
C THR A 42 -72.10 84.38 -9.86
N GLY A 43 -72.71 83.47 -9.11
CA GLY A 43 -73.42 83.80 -7.89
C GLY A 43 -74.11 82.57 -7.30
N ASP A 44 -73.38 81.90 -6.41
CA ASP A 44 -73.87 80.92 -5.42
C ASP A 44 -73.64 79.43 -5.70
N ILE A 45 -72.40 79.00 -6.01
CA ILE A 45 -71.85 77.72 -5.49
C ILE A 45 -70.34 77.92 -5.24
N GLU A 46 -69.94 78.00 -3.96
CA GLU A 46 -68.55 77.79 -3.54
C GLU A 46 -68.29 76.27 -3.52
N ALA A 47 -67.57 75.77 -4.53
CA ALA A 47 -66.85 74.50 -4.52
C ALA A 47 -65.52 74.74 -5.25
N GLY A 48 -64.45 74.10 -4.79
CA GLY A 48 -63.05 74.47 -5.03
C GLY A 48 -62.62 74.50 -6.51
N GLU A 49 -61.50 75.18 -6.75
CA GLU A 49 -60.73 75.12 -8.00
C GLU A 49 -60.45 73.65 -8.34
N ASP A 50 -61.20 73.09 -9.30
CA ASP A 50 -60.84 72.00 -10.25
C ASP A 50 -62.13 71.49 -10.93
N ALA A 51 -62.58 72.19 -11.98
CA ALA A 51 -63.68 71.72 -12.84
C ALA A 51 -63.23 71.84 -14.30
N HIS A 52 -62.81 70.72 -14.89
CA HIS A 52 -62.29 70.63 -16.25
C HIS A 52 -63.40 70.48 -17.31
N ILE A 53 -63.10 70.97 -18.51
CA ILE A 53 -64.01 71.20 -19.64
C ILE A 53 -63.97 69.98 -20.56
N GLY A 54 -65.12 69.44 -20.95
CA GLY A 54 -65.17 68.17 -21.71
C GLY A 54 -64.44 68.19 -23.06
N GLY A 55 -63.64 67.15 -23.30
CA GLY A 55 -63.04 66.81 -24.59
C GLY A 55 -61.52 67.05 -24.71
N GLU A 56 -60.86 67.50 -23.63
CA GLU A 56 -59.40 67.45 -23.51
C GLU A 56 -59.02 66.10 -22.87
N ASP A 57 -57.83 65.61 -23.22
CA ASP A 57 -57.15 64.38 -22.79
C ASP A 57 -55.74 64.87 -22.44
N PHE A 58 -55.44 64.95 -21.13
CA PHE A 58 -54.32 65.72 -20.60
C PHE A 58 -53.01 64.91 -20.54
N ASP A 59 -53.09 63.64 -20.20
CA ASP A 59 -52.00 62.64 -20.15
C ASP A 59 -51.77 61.91 -21.48
N GLN A 60 -52.71 61.97 -22.44
CA GLN A 60 -52.60 61.43 -23.80
C GLN A 60 -52.63 59.89 -23.87
N ASP A 61 -53.31 59.24 -22.96
CA ASP A 61 -53.53 57.79 -22.91
C ASP A 61 -54.67 57.33 -23.86
N GLY A 62 -55.47 58.28 -24.38
CA GLY A 62 -56.59 58.02 -25.27
C GLY A 62 -57.98 58.13 -24.60
N LEU A 63 -58.04 58.42 -23.30
CA LEU A 63 -59.27 58.70 -22.56
C LEU A 63 -59.49 60.21 -22.39
N PRO A 64 -60.72 60.72 -22.58
CA PRO A 64 -61.00 62.12 -22.25
C PRO A 64 -61.10 62.35 -20.74
N ASP A 65 -60.56 63.46 -20.21
CA ASP A 65 -60.52 63.83 -18.76
C ASP A 65 -61.85 63.62 -18.00
N ARG A 66 -62.96 63.85 -18.70
CA ARG A 66 -64.31 63.73 -18.13
C ARG A 66 -64.73 62.27 -17.96
N MET A 67 -64.33 61.40 -18.88
CA MET A 67 -64.67 59.99 -18.88
C MET A 67 -63.94 59.27 -17.75
N GLU A 68 -62.66 59.58 -17.56
CA GLU A 68 -61.83 59.13 -16.44
C GLU A 68 -62.46 59.53 -15.10
N GLN A 69 -62.74 60.82 -14.89
CA GLN A 69 -63.32 61.28 -13.61
C GLN A 69 -64.76 60.80 -13.32
N THR A 70 -65.57 60.49 -14.33
CA THR A 70 -67.02 60.26 -14.14
C THR A 70 -67.52 58.86 -14.46
N LEU A 71 -66.78 58.08 -15.26
CA LEU A 71 -67.19 56.74 -15.69
C LEU A 71 -66.23 55.66 -15.17
N TYR A 72 -64.92 55.85 -15.30
CA TYR A 72 -63.92 54.81 -15.02
C TYR A 72 -63.24 54.97 -13.66
N GLY A 73 -63.09 56.19 -13.16
CA GLY A 73 -62.53 56.47 -11.83
C GLY A 73 -61.00 56.67 -11.81
N THR A 74 -60.38 56.72 -12.98
CA THR A 74 -58.93 56.94 -13.20
C THR A 74 -58.51 58.41 -13.01
N ASP A 75 -57.23 58.67 -12.74
CA ASP A 75 -56.67 60.01 -12.58
C ASP A 75 -56.22 60.59 -13.92
N TRP A 76 -57.07 61.41 -14.54
CA TRP A 76 -56.85 62.26 -15.73
C TRP A 76 -55.55 63.08 -15.85
N ARG A 77 -54.59 62.94 -14.93
CA ARG A 77 -53.24 63.52 -15.04
C ARG A 77 -52.16 62.46 -15.19
N ASP A 78 -52.50 61.20 -15.00
CA ASP A 78 -51.61 60.05 -15.05
C ASP A 78 -52.14 59.08 -16.09
N ALA A 79 -51.27 58.72 -17.04
CA ALA A 79 -51.67 57.82 -18.12
C ALA A 79 -51.89 56.38 -17.63
N ASP A 80 -51.37 56.04 -16.45
CA ASP A 80 -51.39 54.74 -15.80
C ASP A 80 -51.75 55.01 -14.33
N THR A 81 -53.02 54.82 -13.96
CA THR A 81 -53.54 55.26 -12.65
C THR A 81 -53.09 54.35 -11.50
N ASP A 82 -52.89 53.06 -11.77
CA ASP A 82 -52.52 52.06 -10.75
C ASP A 82 -51.03 51.69 -10.74
N ASP A 83 -50.23 52.42 -11.54
CA ASP A 83 -48.77 52.38 -11.63
C ASP A 83 -48.23 50.99 -12.03
N ASP A 84 -48.97 50.24 -12.87
CA ASP A 84 -48.65 48.87 -13.25
C ASP A 84 -47.90 48.74 -14.59
N GLY A 85 -47.87 49.82 -15.36
CA GLY A 85 -47.20 49.92 -16.65
C GLY A 85 -48.11 49.78 -17.88
N LEU A 86 -49.42 49.61 -17.70
CA LEU A 86 -50.43 49.66 -18.75
C LEU A 86 -51.13 51.04 -18.75
N ASP A 87 -51.35 51.62 -19.93
CA ASP A 87 -52.05 52.91 -20.03
C ASP A 87 -53.57 52.68 -19.84
N ASP A 88 -54.23 53.48 -19.01
CA ASP A 88 -55.65 53.36 -18.65
C ASP A 88 -56.54 53.26 -19.91
N GLY A 89 -56.22 54.09 -20.93
CA GLY A 89 -56.94 54.11 -22.20
C GLY A 89 -56.75 52.88 -23.07
N TRP A 90 -55.61 52.20 -22.98
CA TRP A 90 -55.37 50.94 -23.67
C TRP A 90 -56.12 49.79 -22.98
N GLU A 91 -56.09 49.73 -21.65
CA GLU A 91 -56.79 48.72 -20.86
C GLU A 91 -58.30 48.73 -21.12
N ILE A 92 -58.91 49.92 -21.10
CA ILE A 92 -60.35 50.06 -21.38
C ILE A 92 -60.69 49.69 -22.83
N ALA A 93 -59.82 50.01 -23.79
CA ALA A 93 -60.04 49.68 -25.19
C ALA A 93 -60.06 48.16 -25.41
N ASN A 94 -59.28 47.42 -24.63
CA ASN A 94 -59.15 45.97 -24.70
C ASN A 94 -60.04 45.22 -23.69
N GLY A 95 -60.63 45.89 -22.71
CA GLY A 95 -61.59 45.31 -21.76
C GLY A 95 -61.02 44.92 -20.40
N LEU A 96 -59.84 45.43 -20.04
CA LEU A 96 -59.19 45.31 -18.74
C LEU A 96 -59.67 46.42 -17.78
N ASP A 97 -59.31 46.32 -16.49
CA ASP A 97 -59.71 47.27 -15.44
C ASP A 97 -58.53 48.17 -15.01
N PRO A 98 -58.53 49.47 -15.38
CA PRO A 98 -57.40 50.40 -15.19
C PRO A 98 -57.20 50.91 -13.76
N LEU A 99 -57.72 50.16 -12.79
CA LEU A 99 -57.60 50.46 -11.36
C LEU A 99 -57.12 49.22 -10.58
N ASP A 100 -56.78 48.15 -11.28
CA ASP A 100 -56.46 46.84 -10.75
C ASP A 100 -55.16 46.31 -11.35
N ASN A 101 -54.05 46.68 -10.71
CA ASN A 101 -52.68 46.30 -11.07
C ASN A 101 -52.33 44.80 -10.99
N GLY A 102 -53.33 43.92 -10.79
CA GLY A 102 -53.18 42.46 -10.75
C GLY A 102 -52.44 41.89 -9.54
N GLU A 103 -51.89 42.73 -8.66
CA GLU A 103 -51.07 42.31 -7.52
C GLU A 103 -51.86 42.32 -6.20
N PRO A 104 -51.81 41.25 -5.39
CA PRO A 104 -52.43 41.26 -4.08
C PRO A 104 -51.68 42.21 -3.13
N ASP A 105 -52.34 43.30 -2.70
CA ASP A 105 -51.80 44.19 -1.67
C ASP A 105 -51.59 43.43 -0.34
N PHE A 106 -50.32 43.13 -0.03
CA PHE A 106 -49.90 42.43 1.20
C PHE A 106 -50.19 43.21 2.49
N SER A 107 -50.74 44.42 2.44
CA SER A 107 -50.86 45.30 3.60
C SER A 107 -52.15 45.14 4.44
N GLU A 108 -53.18 44.39 4.03
CA GLU A 108 -54.43 44.25 4.81
C GLU A 108 -55.08 42.84 4.91
N ILE A 109 -54.36 41.81 5.38
CA ILE A 109 -55.02 40.56 5.85
C ILE A 109 -54.81 40.32 7.36
N PRO A 110 -55.71 40.78 8.26
CA PRO A 110 -55.72 40.31 9.63
C PRO A 110 -56.30 38.89 9.68
N PHE A 111 -55.43 37.93 10.00
CA PHE A 111 -55.76 36.51 10.20
C PHE A 111 -56.85 36.34 11.28
N THR A 112 -58.09 36.11 10.88
CA THR A 112 -59.11 35.47 11.73
C THR A 112 -59.54 34.15 11.11
N PRO A 113 -59.66 33.06 11.90
CA PRO A 113 -59.97 31.74 11.36
C PRO A 113 -61.38 31.72 10.74
N PRO A 114 -61.60 30.95 9.66
CA PRO A 114 -62.85 31.02 8.91
C PRO A 114 -64.01 30.50 9.77
N ASP A 115 -65.09 31.29 9.80
CA ASP A 115 -66.39 30.86 10.31
C ASP A 115 -67.06 29.98 9.27
N ASN A 116 -67.56 28.83 9.71
CA ASN A 116 -68.26 27.86 8.89
C ASN A 116 -69.73 28.31 8.73
N GLU A 117 -70.07 29.15 7.75
CA GLU A 117 -71.47 29.26 7.32
C GLU A 117 -71.60 29.35 5.79
N GLU A 118 -72.29 28.34 5.25
CA GLU A 118 -72.86 28.28 3.90
C GLU A 118 -73.82 29.46 3.63
N GLU A 119 -73.79 29.95 2.39
CA GLU A 119 -74.96 30.42 1.64
C GLU A 119 -75.63 31.74 2.09
N THR A 120 -75.04 32.88 1.70
CA THR A 120 -75.78 33.99 1.07
C THR A 120 -74.90 34.72 0.06
N GLY A 121 -75.21 34.60 -1.23
CA GLY A 121 -74.50 35.22 -2.34
C GLY A 121 -74.73 36.72 -2.50
N GLU A 122 -74.06 37.51 -1.66
CA GLU A 122 -73.67 38.91 -1.94
C GLU A 122 -72.38 39.16 -1.15
N GLN A 123 -71.21 38.92 -1.75
CA GLN A 123 -69.94 39.45 -1.25
C GLN A 123 -69.40 40.43 -2.28
N ASN A 124 -69.11 41.63 -1.80
CA ASN A 124 -68.44 42.72 -2.51
C ASN A 124 -67.17 42.17 -3.18
N GLU A 125 -67.12 42.24 -4.51
CA GLU A 125 -65.91 42.00 -5.30
C GLU A 125 -64.91 43.11 -4.95
N THR A 126 -63.85 42.75 -4.22
CA THR A 126 -62.62 43.53 -4.10
C THR A 126 -61.52 42.55 -3.72
N PHE A 127 -61.33 41.56 -4.59
CA PHE A 127 -60.08 40.82 -4.70
C PHE A 127 -59.49 41.25 -6.05
N PRO A 128 -58.23 41.74 -6.10
CA PRO A 128 -57.58 42.10 -7.35
C PRO A 128 -57.56 40.88 -8.28
N ASN A 129 -57.92 41.08 -9.54
CA ASN A 129 -57.93 40.05 -10.57
C ASN A 129 -56.54 40.02 -11.23
N PRO A 130 -55.76 38.92 -11.06
CA PRO A 130 -54.43 38.82 -11.64
C PRO A 130 -54.40 39.00 -13.16
N ASP A 131 -55.52 38.69 -13.83
CA ASP A 131 -55.64 38.79 -15.29
C ASP A 131 -55.67 40.25 -15.78
N ASN A 132 -55.91 41.24 -14.91
CA ASN A 132 -55.96 42.66 -15.31
C ASN A 132 -54.57 43.32 -15.38
N GLY A 133 -53.63 42.90 -14.55
CA GLY A 133 -52.31 43.52 -14.48
C GLY A 133 -51.41 43.22 -15.69
N PRO A 134 -50.19 43.77 -15.74
CA PRO A 134 -49.26 43.66 -16.87
C PRO A 134 -48.82 42.22 -17.21
N PHE A 135 -48.88 41.34 -16.22
CA PHE A 135 -48.53 39.91 -16.33
C PHE A 135 -49.76 38.99 -16.43
N GLY A 136 -50.96 39.58 -16.52
CA GLY A 136 -52.20 38.84 -16.74
C GLY A 136 -52.28 38.27 -18.16
N ASP A 137 -53.01 37.16 -18.28
CA ASP A 137 -53.31 36.46 -19.54
C ASP A 137 -54.80 36.06 -19.53
N PRO A 138 -55.71 37.01 -19.85
CA PRO A 138 -57.15 36.83 -19.67
C PRO A 138 -57.75 35.76 -20.59
N ASP A 139 -57.26 35.65 -21.82
CA ASP A 139 -57.76 34.68 -22.79
C ASP A 139 -56.98 33.36 -22.80
N ARG A 140 -55.82 33.32 -22.16
CA ARG A 140 -54.99 32.12 -21.94
C ARG A 140 -54.42 31.56 -23.23
N ASP A 141 -53.98 32.42 -24.13
CA ASP A 141 -53.15 32.04 -25.27
C ASP A 141 -51.65 32.04 -24.94
N GLY A 142 -51.26 32.55 -23.76
CA GLY A 142 -49.89 32.58 -23.26
C GLY A 142 -49.14 33.88 -23.54
N LEU A 143 -49.76 34.88 -24.17
CA LEU A 143 -49.24 36.25 -24.18
C LEU A 143 -49.73 37.00 -22.94
N THR A 144 -48.83 37.79 -22.34
CA THR A 144 -49.22 38.72 -21.28
C THR A 144 -49.80 40.00 -21.88
N ASN A 145 -50.67 40.68 -21.14
CA ASN A 145 -51.25 41.97 -21.53
C ASN A 145 -50.20 42.97 -22.08
N THR A 146 -49.01 43.01 -21.47
CA THR A 146 -47.91 43.87 -21.96
C THR A 146 -47.35 43.45 -23.31
N GLN A 147 -47.20 42.15 -23.57
CA GLN A 147 -46.74 41.62 -24.86
C GLN A 147 -47.76 41.86 -25.96
N GLU A 148 -49.04 41.69 -25.64
CA GLU A 148 -50.12 41.95 -26.60
C GLU A 148 -50.27 43.43 -26.94
N MET A 149 -50.01 44.32 -25.97
CA MET A 149 -49.89 45.76 -26.23
C MET A 149 -48.79 46.07 -27.24
N GLU A 150 -47.64 45.39 -27.16
CA GLU A 150 -46.52 45.57 -28.07
C GLU A 150 -46.80 45.01 -29.47
N LEU A 151 -47.48 43.85 -29.55
CA LEU A 151 -47.87 43.20 -30.80
C LEU A 151 -49.10 43.85 -31.46
N GLY A 152 -49.94 44.52 -30.69
CA GLY A 152 -51.20 45.13 -31.13
C GLY A 152 -52.37 44.14 -31.22
N THR A 153 -52.23 42.98 -30.59
CA THR A 153 -53.23 41.92 -30.45
C THR A 153 -54.22 42.25 -29.33
N ASN A 154 -55.27 41.45 -29.17
CA ASN A 154 -56.35 41.72 -28.23
C ASN A 154 -56.31 40.76 -27.02
N PRO A 155 -56.04 41.26 -25.80
CA PRO A 155 -55.93 40.46 -24.57
C PRO A 155 -57.10 39.62 -24.11
N ASN A 156 -58.24 39.74 -24.78
CA ASN A 156 -59.43 38.96 -24.48
C ASN A 156 -59.80 38.01 -25.62
N LEU A 157 -58.99 37.93 -26.67
CA LEU A 157 -59.19 37.10 -27.85
C LEU A 157 -57.89 36.37 -28.21
N ARG A 158 -57.85 35.07 -27.91
CA ARG A 158 -56.74 34.17 -28.29
C ARG A 158 -56.32 34.21 -29.76
N ASP A 159 -57.18 34.69 -30.64
CA ASP A 159 -57.03 34.73 -32.10
C ASP A 159 -57.61 36.07 -32.57
N THR A 160 -56.75 37.07 -32.73
CA THR A 160 -57.14 38.45 -32.99
C THR A 160 -57.69 38.65 -34.41
N ASP A 161 -57.15 37.93 -35.40
CA ASP A 161 -57.49 38.10 -36.80
C ASP A 161 -58.52 37.07 -37.32
N GLY A 162 -58.82 36.06 -36.50
CA GLY A 162 -59.90 35.09 -36.63
C GLY A 162 -59.60 33.95 -37.61
N ASP A 163 -58.33 33.64 -37.84
CA ASP A 163 -57.89 32.68 -38.84
C ASP A 163 -57.76 31.22 -38.33
N GLY A 164 -57.84 31.07 -37.01
CA GLY A 164 -57.83 29.81 -36.29
C GLY A 164 -56.50 29.43 -35.65
N LEU A 165 -55.46 30.26 -35.78
CA LEU A 165 -54.22 30.18 -35.01
C LEU A 165 -54.27 31.15 -33.83
N ASN A 166 -53.45 30.90 -32.80
CA ASN A 166 -53.39 31.79 -31.64
C ASN A 166 -52.31 32.89 -31.81
N ASP A 167 -52.52 34.03 -31.16
CA ASP A 167 -51.67 35.20 -31.35
C ASP A 167 -50.23 34.97 -30.88
N ARG A 168 -50.05 34.21 -29.79
CA ARG A 168 -48.72 33.81 -29.26
C ARG A 168 -47.90 33.09 -30.31
N TRP A 169 -48.43 31.99 -30.83
CA TRP A 169 -47.74 31.05 -31.70
C TRP A 169 -47.38 31.71 -33.03
N GLU A 170 -48.28 32.52 -33.59
CA GLU A 170 -47.98 33.27 -34.81
C GLU A 170 -46.88 34.31 -34.62
N SER A 171 -46.88 35.01 -33.49
CA SER A 171 -45.85 36.01 -33.19
C SER A 171 -44.44 35.40 -33.07
N GLU A 172 -44.35 34.15 -32.61
CA GLU A 172 -43.10 33.42 -32.40
C GLU A 172 -42.48 32.90 -33.71
N TYR A 173 -43.31 32.38 -34.62
CA TYR A 173 -42.86 31.73 -35.86
C TYR A 173 -43.06 32.55 -37.14
N SER A 174 -43.36 33.84 -37.02
CA SER A 174 -43.58 34.74 -38.16
C SER A 174 -42.50 34.63 -39.26
N TYR A 175 -42.95 34.37 -40.49
CA TYR A 175 -42.05 34.06 -41.61
C TYR A 175 -42.40 34.84 -42.88
N VAL A 176 -41.40 35.43 -43.53
CA VAL A 176 -41.63 36.32 -44.68
C VAL A 176 -41.27 35.63 -46.00
N VAL A 177 -42.25 35.58 -46.92
CA VAL A 177 -42.11 34.94 -48.23
C VAL A 177 -42.17 35.95 -49.38
N GLU A 178 -41.18 35.91 -50.26
CA GLU A 178 -41.20 36.68 -51.51
C GLU A 178 -42.11 36.04 -52.57
N THR A 179 -43.30 36.60 -52.79
CA THR A 179 -44.21 36.17 -53.86
C THR A 179 -44.11 37.09 -55.09
N PRO A 180 -44.50 36.62 -56.30
CA PRO A 180 -44.60 37.48 -57.49
C PRO A 180 -45.57 38.67 -57.35
N SER A 181 -46.43 38.67 -56.33
CA SER A 181 -47.38 39.73 -55.96
C SER A 181 -46.83 40.76 -54.96
N GLY A 182 -45.72 40.45 -54.28
CA GLY A 182 -45.16 41.23 -53.17
C GLY A 182 -44.60 40.34 -52.07
N GLU A 183 -43.98 40.97 -51.08
CA GLU A 183 -43.62 40.33 -49.81
C GLU A 183 -44.91 40.04 -49.02
N VAL A 184 -45.08 38.79 -48.58
CA VAL A 184 -46.19 38.36 -47.74
C VAL A 184 -45.57 37.84 -46.45
N THR A 185 -46.04 38.36 -45.32
CA THR A 185 -45.68 37.87 -43.99
C THR A 185 -46.72 36.82 -43.62
N LEU A 186 -46.27 35.59 -43.47
CA LEU A 186 -47.08 34.46 -43.00
C LEU A 186 -46.96 34.34 -41.49
N LEU A 187 -48.00 33.80 -40.85
CA LEU A 187 -48.14 33.73 -39.39
C LEU A 187 -48.04 35.15 -38.77
N ASP A 188 -48.91 36.05 -39.21
CA ASP A 188 -49.00 37.42 -38.67
C ASP A 188 -50.28 37.51 -37.84
N PRO A 189 -50.22 37.69 -36.51
CA PRO A 189 -51.38 37.64 -35.62
C PRO A 189 -52.42 38.76 -35.87
N LEU A 190 -52.13 39.68 -36.80
CA LEU A 190 -53.03 40.76 -37.21
C LEU A 190 -53.61 40.56 -38.62
N ASP A 191 -53.15 39.57 -39.40
CA ASP A 191 -53.59 39.31 -40.78
C ASP A 191 -53.43 37.83 -41.20
N GLY A 192 -54.48 37.04 -41.01
CA GLY A 192 -54.56 35.61 -41.37
C GLY A 192 -54.60 35.28 -42.86
N ASN A 193 -54.01 36.14 -43.69
CA ASN A 193 -53.73 35.98 -45.11
C ASN A 193 -54.81 35.23 -45.91
N TRP A 194 -56.06 35.66 -45.74
CA TRP A 194 -57.23 35.01 -46.35
C TRP A 194 -57.12 34.93 -47.87
N ASP A 195 -57.18 33.70 -48.42
CA ASP A 195 -57.14 33.43 -49.86
C ASP A 195 -55.84 33.93 -50.55
N CYS A 196 -54.69 33.80 -49.89
CA CYS A 196 -53.39 34.25 -50.41
C CYS A 196 -52.94 33.58 -51.73
N TYR A 197 -51.90 34.16 -52.35
CA TYR A 197 -51.36 33.71 -53.64
C TYR A 197 -50.73 32.30 -53.62
N LEU A 198 -50.28 31.82 -52.44
CA LEU A 198 -49.64 30.51 -52.27
C LEU A 198 -50.64 29.34 -52.37
N LEU A 199 -51.92 29.56 -52.03
CA LEU A 199 -52.98 28.57 -52.20
C LEU A 199 -53.49 28.49 -53.65
N THR A 200 -52.66 27.95 -54.53
CA THR A 200 -53.04 27.66 -55.92
C THR A 200 -54.16 26.59 -55.99
N PRO A 201 -54.95 26.52 -57.08
CA PRO A 201 -55.99 25.50 -57.24
C PRO A 201 -55.46 24.06 -57.13
N GLU A 202 -54.20 23.85 -57.51
CA GLU A 202 -53.48 22.58 -57.35
C GLU A 202 -53.20 22.28 -55.88
N VAL A 203 -52.65 23.24 -55.13
CA VAL A 203 -52.36 23.12 -53.69
C VAL A 203 -53.65 22.90 -52.91
N LYS A 204 -54.69 23.73 -53.10
CA LYS A 204 -56.01 23.54 -52.46
C LYS A 204 -56.58 22.13 -52.71
N GLY A 205 -56.37 21.60 -53.92
CA GLY A 205 -56.78 20.24 -54.28
C GLY A 205 -55.97 19.13 -53.60
N GLN A 206 -54.70 19.37 -53.30
CA GLN A 206 -53.87 18.46 -52.49
C GLN A 206 -54.34 18.48 -51.05
N ILE A 207 -54.43 19.66 -50.44
CA ILE A 207 -54.86 19.84 -49.05
C ILE A 207 -56.23 19.20 -48.80
N GLN A 208 -57.20 19.45 -49.68
CA GLN A 208 -58.54 18.87 -49.55
C GLN A 208 -58.56 17.33 -49.63
N ASN A 209 -57.58 16.71 -50.29
CA ASN A 209 -57.45 15.25 -50.30
C ASN A 209 -56.78 14.73 -49.02
N ASP A 210 -55.91 15.53 -48.40
CA ASP A 210 -55.12 15.14 -47.22
C ASP A 210 -55.95 15.24 -45.93
N ILE A 211 -56.59 16.40 -45.67
CA ILE A 211 -57.44 16.61 -44.47
C ILE A 211 -58.89 16.11 -44.68
N GLY A 212 -59.28 15.86 -45.93
CA GLY A 212 -60.63 15.43 -46.28
C GLY A 212 -61.66 16.56 -46.37
N SER A 213 -62.76 16.29 -47.07
CA SER A 213 -63.71 17.34 -47.49
C SER A 213 -64.53 17.96 -46.36
N SER A 214 -64.69 17.27 -45.23
CA SER A 214 -65.44 17.81 -44.07
C SER A 214 -64.63 18.83 -43.30
N GLU A 215 -63.37 18.52 -43.03
CA GLU A 215 -62.43 19.36 -42.27
C GLU A 215 -62.07 20.60 -43.08
N TRP A 216 -61.83 20.42 -44.38
CA TRP A 216 -61.65 21.53 -45.32
C TRP A 216 -62.82 22.53 -45.30
N ASP A 217 -64.07 22.06 -45.27
CA ASP A 217 -65.25 22.95 -45.26
C ASP A 217 -65.45 23.64 -43.89
N GLU A 218 -64.94 23.06 -42.80
CA GLU A 218 -65.02 23.61 -41.44
C GLU A 218 -63.96 24.70 -41.18
N MET A 219 -62.77 24.57 -41.77
CA MET A 219 -61.69 25.58 -41.73
C MET A 219 -61.89 26.75 -42.72
N GLY A 220 -63.07 26.88 -43.30
CA GLY A 220 -63.41 27.97 -44.23
C GLY A 220 -64.31 29.01 -43.57
N SER A 221 -63.93 30.29 -43.64
CA SER A 221 -64.74 31.41 -43.15
C SER A 221 -65.55 32.07 -44.28
N GLN A 222 -66.25 33.17 -43.96
CA GLN A 222 -66.90 34.01 -44.99
C GLN A 222 -65.87 34.67 -45.94
N PHE A 223 -64.60 34.73 -45.55
CA PHE A 223 -63.51 35.42 -46.24
C PHE A 223 -62.61 34.50 -47.08
N GLY A 224 -62.69 33.18 -46.89
CA GLY A 224 -61.92 32.19 -47.65
C GLY A 224 -61.32 31.12 -46.73
N HIS A 225 -60.17 30.58 -47.13
CA HIS A 225 -59.32 29.77 -46.25
C HIS A 225 -58.04 30.56 -45.96
N SER A 226 -57.60 30.58 -44.70
CA SER A 226 -56.31 31.17 -44.31
C SER A 226 -55.17 30.36 -44.93
N CYS A 227 -54.14 31.07 -45.39
CA CYS A 227 -52.89 30.44 -45.78
C CYS A 227 -52.02 30.10 -44.58
N ASP A 228 -52.11 30.90 -43.51
CA ASP A 228 -51.32 30.75 -42.31
C ASP A 228 -51.73 29.46 -41.60
N ALA A 229 -53.02 29.18 -41.45
CA ALA A 229 -53.47 27.93 -40.84
C ALA A 229 -53.22 26.65 -41.68
N LEU A 230 -53.20 26.73 -43.02
CA LEU A 230 -53.28 25.55 -43.90
C LEU A 230 -51.99 25.14 -44.60
N LEU A 231 -51.02 26.05 -44.70
CA LEU A 231 -49.73 25.71 -45.30
C LEU A 231 -48.93 24.81 -44.36
N ASP A 232 -47.92 24.18 -44.96
CA ASP A 232 -46.92 23.35 -44.30
C ASP A 232 -45.60 24.03 -44.70
N LEU A 233 -44.91 24.60 -43.71
CA LEU A 233 -43.85 25.59 -43.91
C LEU A 233 -42.43 25.01 -43.79
N GLU A 234 -42.31 23.75 -43.36
CA GLU A 234 -41.03 23.08 -43.13
C GLU A 234 -40.14 23.03 -44.39
N GLN A 235 -38.82 23.04 -44.15
CA GLN A 235 -37.80 22.96 -45.20
C GLN A 235 -36.76 21.91 -44.82
N PRO A 236 -36.28 21.06 -45.76
CA PRO A 236 -36.35 21.19 -47.22
C PRO A 236 -37.47 20.42 -47.91
N GLU A 237 -38.17 19.50 -47.23
CA GLU A 237 -39.36 18.81 -47.72
C GLU A 237 -40.48 18.93 -46.69
N PRO A 238 -41.71 19.31 -47.08
CA PRO A 238 -42.85 19.40 -46.15
C PRO A 238 -43.22 18.01 -45.63
N ASP A 239 -43.33 17.83 -44.32
CA ASP A 239 -43.51 16.53 -43.71
C ASP A 239 -44.98 16.08 -43.55
N SER A 240 -45.91 16.92 -44.00
CA SER A 240 -47.36 16.75 -43.98
C SER A 240 -48.06 17.09 -42.64
N LEU A 241 -47.33 17.55 -41.62
CA LEU A 241 -47.90 18.40 -40.58
C LEU A 241 -48.25 19.77 -41.17
N ARG A 242 -49.26 20.42 -40.58
CA ARG A 242 -49.75 21.72 -41.06
C ARG A 242 -49.83 22.62 -39.86
N ASN A 243 -49.69 23.91 -40.09
CA ASN A 243 -49.62 24.91 -39.03
C ASN A 243 -50.75 24.82 -37.98
N TYR A 244 -52.01 24.58 -38.37
CA TYR A 244 -53.11 24.40 -37.39
C TYR A 244 -53.01 23.14 -36.51
N VAL A 245 -52.22 22.16 -36.92
CA VAL A 245 -51.92 20.96 -36.12
C VAL A 245 -50.70 21.20 -35.24
N GLU A 246 -49.71 21.93 -35.75
CA GLU A 246 -48.48 22.29 -35.03
C GLU A 246 -48.78 23.26 -33.88
N GLU A 247 -49.58 24.30 -34.13
CA GLU A 247 -50.06 25.23 -33.08
C GLU A 247 -50.77 24.50 -31.94
N ARG A 248 -51.56 23.48 -32.27
CA ARG A 248 -52.30 22.71 -31.27
C ARG A 248 -51.39 21.96 -30.29
N TYR A 249 -50.18 21.62 -30.71
CA TYR A 249 -49.19 20.93 -29.91
C TYR A 249 -48.01 21.83 -29.51
N ASP A 250 -48.10 23.14 -29.77
CA ASP A 250 -47.05 24.14 -29.52
C ASP A 250 -45.71 23.79 -30.21
N THR A 251 -45.75 23.18 -31.40
CA THR A 251 -44.55 22.77 -32.15
C THR A 251 -44.08 23.82 -33.15
N ASN A 252 -42.80 23.74 -33.56
CA ASN A 252 -42.13 24.67 -34.45
C ASN A 252 -42.39 24.32 -35.93
N PRO A 253 -43.15 25.14 -36.69
CA PRO A 253 -43.54 24.84 -38.07
C PRO A 253 -42.40 24.91 -39.10
N LEU A 254 -41.18 25.19 -38.65
CA LEU A 254 -40.00 25.34 -39.50
C LEU A 254 -38.98 24.21 -39.31
N GLU A 255 -39.13 23.39 -38.27
CA GLU A 255 -38.22 22.31 -37.90
C GLU A 255 -38.97 20.98 -37.85
N GLU A 256 -38.28 19.89 -38.19
CA GLU A 256 -38.88 18.54 -38.30
C GLU A 256 -39.02 17.83 -36.93
N ASP A 257 -38.26 18.30 -35.94
CA ASP A 257 -38.13 17.79 -34.57
C ASP A 257 -38.06 19.05 -33.69
N SER A 258 -39.21 19.42 -33.12
CA SER A 258 -39.44 20.73 -32.51
C SER A 258 -38.89 20.85 -31.10
N ASP A 259 -38.90 19.77 -30.34
CA ASP A 259 -38.44 19.69 -28.96
C ASP A 259 -37.01 19.11 -28.84
N GLY A 260 -36.47 18.59 -29.95
CA GLY A 260 -35.07 18.17 -30.09
C GLY A 260 -34.78 16.83 -29.42
N ASP A 261 -35.80 15.99 -29.25
CA ASP A 261 -35.75 14.77 -28.46
C ASP A 261 -35.22 13.54 -29.23
N LEU A 262 -34.94 13.68 -30.54
CA LEU A 262 -34.51 12.64 -31.52
C LEU A 262 -35.65 11.98 -32.32
N ILE A 263 -36.91 12.35 -32.10
CA ILE A 263 -38.07 11.96 -32.91
C ILE A 263 -38.60 13.18 -33.66
N ALA A 264 -39.03 12.97 -34.90
CA ALA A 264 -39.73 14.02 -35.63
C ALA A 264 -41.21 14.09 -35.22
N ASP A 265 -41.77 15.30 -35.12
CA ASP A 265 -43.12 15.60 -34.64
C ASP A 265 -44.19 14.69 -35.30
N ARG A 266 -44.07 14.46 -36.62
CA ARG A 266 -45.03 13.64 -37.38
C ARG A 266 -45.07 12.18 -36.95
N TYR A 267 -43.98 11.65 -36.39
CA TYR A 267 -43.87 10.27 -35.96
C TYR A 267 -44.44 10.06 -34.57
N GLU A 268 -44.43 11.09 -33.74
CA GLU A 268 -45.01 11.06 -32.40
C GLU A 268 -46.54 11.04 -32.44
N ILE A 269 -47.13 11.85 -33.31
CA ILE A 269 -48.59 11.87 -33.52
C ILE A 269 -49.09 10.70 -34.40
N ALA A 270 -48.19 9.86 -34.91
CA ALA A 270 -48.56 8.76 -35.79
C ALA A 270 -49.22 7.59 -35.04
N PHE A 271 -50.09 6.85 -35.75
CA PHE A 271 -50.76 5.67 -35.20
C PHE A 271 -50.33 4.39 -35.92
N GLY A 272 -49.82 3.42 -35.16
CA GLY A 272 -49.47 2.10 -35.66
C GLY A 272 -48.01 1.97 -36.07
N GLN A 273 -47.74 1.27 -37.17
CA GLN A 273 -46.36 0.98 -37.61
C GLN A 273 -45.85 2.08 -38.54
N ILE A 274 -44.76 2.72 -38.14
CA ILE A 274 -44.05 3.78 -38.88
C ILE A 274 -42.78 3.24 -39.54
N GLN A 275 -42.35 3.89 -40.62
CA GLN A 275 -41.12 3.56 -41.36
C GLN A 275 -40.08 4.65 -41.13
N LEU A 276 -39.08 4.35 -40.31
CA LEU A 276 -38.03 5.28 -39.93
C LEU A 276 -36.82 5.13 -40.86
N GLY A 277 -36.38 6.25 -41.44
CA GLY A 277 -35.13 6.35 -42.20
C GLY A 277 -33.91 6.73 -41.33
N VAL A 278 -34.17 7.33 -40.17
CA VAL A 278 -33.22 7.71 -39.12
C VAL A 278 -33.79 7.16 -37.81
N HIS A 279 -32.94 6.55 -36.97
CA HIS A 279 -33.29 6.03 -35.65
C HIS A 279 -32.13 6.39 -34.73
N CYS A 280 -32.38 7.12 -33.64
CA CYS A 280 -31.36 7.58 -32.68
C CYS A 280 -30.29 8.47 -33.29
N GLY A 281 -30.70 9.44 -34.11
CA GLY A 281 -29.78 10.32 -34.83
C GLY A 281 -28.95 9.62 -35.93
N VAL A 282 -29.02 8.29 -36.07
CA VAL A 282 -28.24 7.51 -37.04
C VAL A 282 -29.09 7.10 -38.25
N PRO A 283 -28.65 7.40 -39.50
CA PRO A 283 -29.37 6.98 -40.70
C PRO A 283 -29.31 5.45 -40.85
N VAL A 284 -30.48 4.81 -40.88
CA VAL A 284 -30.58 3.35 -40.92
C VAL A 284 -30.45 2.86 -42.37
N PHE A 285 -29.78 1.72 -42.59
CA PHE A 285 -29.66 1.13 -43.93
C PHE A 285 -31.01 0.54 -44.41
N GLY A 286 -31.90 1.38 -44.95
CA GLY A 286 -33.23 0.98 -45.45
C GLY A 286 -34.36 1.75 -44.77
N THR A 287 -35.36 1.03 -44.26
CA THR A 287 -36.45 1.59 -43.44
C THR A 287 -36.69 0.65 -42.27
N LEU A 288 -36.54 1.13 -41.05
CA LEU A 288 -36.87 0.41 -39.84
C LEU A 288 -38.38 0.49 -39.60
N ASN A 289 -39.06 -0.65 -39.35
CA ASN A 289 -40.48 -0.65 -39.03
C ASN A 289 -40.66 -0.78 -37.52
N LEU A 290 -41.04 0.31 -36.86
CA LEU A 290 -41.33 0.36 -35.43
C LEU A 290 -42.76 0.84 -35.20
N GLN A 291 -43.30 0.56 -34.01
CA GLN A 291 -44.60 1.11 -33.61
C GLN A 291 -44.38 2.54 -33.12
N ALA A 292 -45.18 3.51 -33.56
CA ALA A 292 -45.09 4.89 -33.09
C ALA A 292 -45.18 4.98 -31.55
N PRO A 293 -44.46 5.93 -30.92
CA PRO A 293 -44.21 5.98 -29.47
C PRO A 293 -45.49 5.85 -28.64
N TYR A 294 -46.49 6.71 -28.90
CA TYR A 294 -47.73 6.79 -28.11
C TYR A 294 -48.94 6.00 -28.66
N SER A 295 -48.71 5.07 -29.60
CA SER A 295 -49.80 4.30 -30.23
C SER A 295 -50.71 3.55 -29.25
N GLU A 296 -50.22 3.23 -28.05
CA GLU A 296 -50.96 2.50 -27.02
C GLU A 296 -52.04 3.35 -26.31
N HIS A 297 -51.86 4.67 -26.30
CA HIS A 297 -52.78 5.63 -25.69
C HIS A 297 -53.89 6.08 -26.67
N MET A 298 -53.74 5.78 -27.96
CA MET A 298 -54.71 6.11 -29.00
C MET A 298 -55.70 4.96 -29.23
N SER A 299 -57.01 5.24 -29.17
CA SER A 299 -58.04 4.23 -29.52
C SER A 299 -58.17 3.98 -31.04
N GLY A 300 -57.53 4.82 -31.87
CA GLY A 300 -57.43 4.70 -33.33
C GLY A 300 -56.76 5.92 -33.98
N HIS A 301 -56.57 5.88 -35.30
CA HIS A 301 -55.81 6.88 -36.09
C HIS A 301 -56.28 8.35 -36.01
N GLY A 302 -57.41 8.65 -35.35
CA GLY A 302 -57.91 10.01 -35.16
C GLY A 302 -58.26 10.35 -33.72
N ASP A 303 -57.84 9.52 -32.76
CA ASP A 303 -58.01 9.81 -31.33
C ASP A 303 -56.82 10.62 -30.83
N ARG A 304 -57.05 11.91 -30.58
CA ARG A 304 -56.05 12.88 -30.13
C ARG A 304 -56.30 13.37 -28.70
N THR A 305 -57.19 12.70 -27.97
CA THR A 305 -57.65 13.15 -26.65
C THR A 305 -56.59 12.98 -25.55
N TRP A 306 -55.57 12.17 -25.79
CA TRP A 306 -54.46 11.97 -24.87
C TRP A 306 -53.39 13.07 -25.01
N PHE A 307 -53.06 13.48 -26.23
CA PHE A 307 -52.15 14.61 -26.53
C PHE A 307 -52.72 16.00 -26.13
N GLU A 308 -53.94 16.08 -25.59
CA GLU A 308 -54.50 17.32 -25.00
C GLU A 308 -54.37 17.32 -23.47
N GLN A 309 -53.70 16.31 -22.92
CA GLN A 309 -53.40 16.21 -21.50
C GLN A 309 -51.96 16.68 -21.29
N ASP A 310 -51.68 16.92 -20.02
CA ASP A 310 -50.38 17.32 -19.48
C ASP A 310 -50.15 16.34 -18.33
N MET A 311 -49.23 15.41 -18.54
CA MET A 311 -49.07 14.21 -17.71
C MET A 311 -48.15 14.45 -16.52
N ASP A 312 -47.09 15.22 -16.69
CA ASP A 312 -46.11 15.57 -15.67
C ASP A 312 -46.45 16.92 -14.98
N GLY A 313 -47.29 17.75 -15.59
CA GLY A 313 -47.80 19.01 -15.05
C GLY A 313 -46.88 20.20 -15.30
N ASP A 314 -45.99 20.14 -16.31
CA ASP A 314 -45.04 21.21 -16.62
C ASP A 314 -45.65 22.36 -17.46
N GLY A 315 -46.88 22.16 -17.95
CA GLY A 315 -47.63 23.12 -18.75
C GLY A 315 -47.53 22.91 -20.26
N ARG A 316 -46.77 21.90 -20.71
CA ARG A 316 -46.74 21.42 -22.09
C ARG A 316 -47.73 20.29 -22.27
N LEU A 317 -48.11 20.04 -23.52
CA LEU A 317 -49.04 18.98 -23.87
C LEU A 317 -48.24 17.75 -24.28
N ASN A 318 -48.66 16.57 -23.82
CA ASN A 318 -48.01 15.30 -24.15
C ASN A 318 -47.72 15.17 -25.66
N GLY A 319 -46.57 14.60 -26.02
CA GLY A 319 -46.14 14.35 -27.40
C GLY A 319 -45.21 15.44 -27.93
N PRO A 320 -45.36 15.89 -29.19
CA PRO A 320 -44.25 16.50 -29.96
C PRO A 320 -43.79 17.90 -29.53
N GLY A 321 -44.51 18.53 -28.61
CA GLY A 321 -44.09 19.81 -28.01
C GLY A 321 -43.42 19.64 -26.65
N ASP A 322 -43.36 18.40 -26.16
CA ASP A 322 -42.93 18.04 -24.83
C ASP A 322 -41.86 16.95 -24.87
N TRP A 323 -40.62 17.40 -24.72
CA TRP A 323 -39.43 16.56 -24.80
C TRP A 323 -39.37 15.41 -23.77
N ASP A 324 -40.13 15.47 -22.67
CA ASP A 324 -40.17 14.49 -21.58
C ASP A 324 -41.61 14.35 -21.08
N THR A 325 -42.45 13.60 -21.83
CA THR A 325 -43.90 13.57 -21.66
C THR A 325 -44.34 13.07 -20.27
N ASP A 326 -43.51 12.31 -19.55
CA ASP A 326 -43.86 11.82 -18.21
C ASP A 326 -43.03 12.39 -17.05
N GLY A 327 -42.07 13.26 -17.37
CA GLY A 327 -41.31 14.09 -16.44
C GLY A 327 -40.31 13.30 -15.59
N ASP A 328 -39.73 12.23 -16.14
CA ASP A 328 -38.78 11.38 -15.42
C ASP A 328 -37.30 11.73 -15.64
N GLY A 329 -37.05 12.73 -16.50
CA GLY A 329 -35.74 13.28 -16.81
C GLY A 329 -35.08 12.66 -18.03
N MET A 330 -35.70 11.66 -18.67
CA MET A 330 -35.26 11.11 -19.94
C MET A 330 -36.06 11.71 -21.09
N PRO A 331 -35.43 12.09 -22.21
CA PRO A 331 -36.17 12.51 -23.38
C PRO A 331 -36.98 11.37 -24.00
N ASP A 332 -38.18 11.68 -24.47
CA ASP A 332 -39.11 10.75 -25.12
C ASP A 332 -38.43 10.00 -26.29
N GLY A 333 -37.61 10.69 -27.07
CA GLY A 333 -36.86 10.10 -28.16
C GLY A 333 -35.69 9.23 -27.74
N PHE A 334 -35.04 9.50 -26.60
CA PHE A 334 -34.04 8.59 -26.01
C PHE A 334 -34.70 7.29 -25.57
N GLU A 335 -35.83 7.39 -24.86
CA GLU A 335 -36.60 6.24 -24.44
C GLU A 335 -37.14 5.44 -25.61
N TYR A 336 -37.64 6.10 -26.65
CA TYR A 336 -38.11 5.44 -27.85
C TYR A 336 -36.97 4.74 -28.62
N CYS A 337 -35.78 5.32 -28.56
CA CYS A 337 -34.58 4.80 -29.17
C CYS A 337 -34.14 3.47 -28.61
N TYR A 338 -34.07 3.41 -27.28
CA TYR A 338 -33.69 2.24 -26.52
C TYR A 338 -34.92 1.43 -26.07
N ALA A 339 -36.13 1.78 -26.50
CA ALA A 339 -37.38 1.16 -26.08
C ALA A 339 -37.38 -0.36 -26.08
N LEU A 340 -36.72 -1.01 -27.06
CA LEU A 340 -36.81 -2.45 -27.27
C LEU A 340 -35.55 -3.19 -26.83
N ASN A 341 -35.72 -4.11 -25.89
CA ASN A 341 -34.70 -5.10 -25.55
C ASN A 341 -34.36 -6.00 -26.75
N SER A 342 -33.25 -6.74 -26.65
CA SER A 342 -32.82 -7.76 -27.62
C SER A 342 -33.90 -8.83 -27.95
N ASP A 343 -34.84 -9.06 -27.04
CA ASP A 343 -36.01 -9.95 -27.21
C ASP A 343 -37.24 -9.28 -27.85
N GLY A 344 -37.19 -7.97 -28.13
CA GLY A 344 -38.25 -7.16 -28.73
C GLY A 344 -39.38 -6.78 -27.77
N SER A 345 -39.16 -6.85 -26.45
CA SER A 345 -40.06 -6.31 -25.44
C SER A 345 -39.75 -4.84 -25.18
N ARG A 346 -40.78 -4.01 -25.09
CA ARG A 346 -40.64 -2.60 -24.69
C ARG A 346 -40.30 -2.52 -23.20
N PHE A 347 -39.19 -1.86 -22.85
CA PHE A 347 -38.76 -1.68 -21.46
C PHE A 347 -38.68 -0.21 -21.04
N LEU A 348 -38.19 0.68 -21.90
CA LEU A 348 -38.36 2.13 -21.79
C LEU A 348 -39.61 2.57 -22.53
N ASN A 349 -40.32 3.54 -21.97
CA ASN A 349 -41.58 3.99 -22.50
C ASN A 349 -41.83 5.46 -22.15
N PRO A 350 -41.93 6.36 -23.16
CA PRO A 350 -42.25 7.81 -23.07
C PRO A 350 -43.52 8.27 -22.33
N ALA A 351 -44.17 7.38 -21.59
CA ALA A 351 -45.39 7.67 -20.84
C ALA A 351 -45.44 6.86 -19.53
N ASN A 352 -44.30 6.35 -19.07
CA ASN A 352 -44.12 5.62 -17.84
C ASN A 352 -42.83 6.00 -17.08
N ALA A 353 -42.90 7.09 -16.30
CA ALA A 353 -41.86 7.60 -15.40
C ALA A 353 -41.17 6.63 -14.37
N THR A 354 -41.53 5.35 -14.35
CA THR A 354 -40.94 4.35 -13.44
C THR A 354 -39.81 3.55 -14.06
N ASP A 355 -39.64 3.59 -15.38
CA ASP A 355 -38.56 2.87 -16.05
C ASP A 355 -37.23 3.65 -16.06
N ALA A 356 -37.18 4.96 -15.79
CA ALA A 356 -35.94 5.69 -15.46
C ALA A 356 -35.04 5.02 -14.41
N TYR A 357 -35.63 4.47 -13.34
CA TYR A 357 -34.87 3.92 -12.20
C TYR A 357 -34.30 2.51 -12.42
N GLY A 358 -34.56 1.91 -13.58
CA GLY A 358 -34.04 0.59 -13.92
C GLY A 358 -32.56 0.68 -14.34
N ASP A 359 -31.82 -0.39 -14.08
CA ASP A 359 -30.47 -0.65 -14.61
C ASP A 359 -30.59 -2.02 -15.30
N THR A 360 -30.60 -2.01 -16.64
CA THR A 360 -31.02 -3.17 -17.45
C THR A 360 -29.85 -4.05 -17.85
N ASP A 361 -28.69 -3.44 -18.06
CA ASP A 361 -27.41 -4.04 -18.41
C ASP A 361 -26.47 -4.25 -17.22
N GLU A 362 -26.86 -3.81 -16.02
CA GLU A 362 -26.19 -4.06 -14.73
C GLU A 362 -24.76 -3.49 -14.67
N ASP A 363 -24.55 -2.33 -15.30
CA ASP A 363 -23.24 -1.69 -15.43
C ASP A 363 -22.96 -0.65 -14.32
N GLY A 364 -23.99 -0.28 -13.56
CA GLY A 364 -23.92 0.66 -12.46
C GLY A 364 -24.56 2.03 -12.72
N LEU A 365 -25.04 2.31 -13.93
CA LEU A 365 -25.88 3.46 -14.26
C LEU A 365 -27.33 3.01 -14.41
N ASN A 366 -28.23 3.80 -13.86
CA ASN A 366 -29.65 3.64 -14.22
C ASN A 366 -29.95 4.31 -15.57
N ASN A 367 -31.10 4.00 -16.16
CA ASN A 367 -31.45 4.46 -17.50
C ASN A 367 -31.46 5.99 -17.65
N VAL A 368 -31.74 6.77 -16.58
CA VAL A 368 -31.65 8.24 -16.64
C VAL A 368 -30.20 8.72 -16.50
N GLU A 369 -29.40 8.08 -15.64
CA GLU A 369 -27.97 8.39 -15.46
C GLU A 369 -27.19 8.15 -16.77
N GLU A 370 -27.56 7.14 -17.55
CA GLU A 370 -27.06 6.87 -18.92
C GLU A 370 -27.21 8.08 -19.86
N TYR A 371 -28.37 8.75 -19.81
CA TYR A 371 -28.60 9.97 -20.57
C TYR A 371 -27.84 11.17 -19.97
N GLU A 372 -27.77 11.27 -18.63
CA GLU A 372 -27.07 12.35 -17.93
C GLU A 372 -25.55 12.39 -18.23
N VAL A 373 -24.94 11.28 -18.68
CA VAL A 373 -23.57 11.25 -19.21
C VAL A 373 -23.35 12.33 -20.28
N ALA A 374 -24.36 12.60 -21.11
CA ALA A 374 -24.31 13.61 -22.15
C ALA A 374 -24.15 15.05 -21.62
N TYR A 375 -24.61 15.33 -20.39
CA TYR A 375 -24.41 16.64 -19.78
C TYR A 375 -22.94 16.93 -19.46
N SER A 376 -22.17 15.88 -19.17
CA SER A 376 -20.74 15.98 -18.85
C SER A 376 -19.87 16.00 -20.10
N TRP A 377 -20.22 15.18 -21.10
CA TRP A 377 -19.36 14.90 -22.25
C TRP A 377 -19.88 15.44 -23.59
N GLY A 378 -21.09 15.98 -23.62
CA GLY A 378 -21.74 16.59 -24.78
C GLY A 378 -23.00 15.85 -25.25
N PRO A 379 -23.91 16.52 -25.98
CA PRO A 379 -25.23 16.00 -26.32
C PRO A 379 -25.23 14.80 -27.29
N GLU A 380 -24.10 14.48 -27.91
CA GLU A 380 -23.95 13.32 -28.82
C GLU A 380 -23.30 12.10 -28.13
N ASN A 381 -22.92 12.23 -26.84
CA ASN A 381 -22.10 11.26 -26.10
C ASN A 381 -22.83 10.67 -24.89
N PHE A 382 -24.09 10.29 -25.04
CA PHE A 382 -24.82 9.45 -24.06
C PHE A 382 -24.42 7.97 -24.22
N THR A 383 -24.64 7.20 -23.17
CA THR A 383 -24.40 5.76 -23.11
C THR A 383 -25.68 4.98 -23.44
N SER A 384 -25.56 3.69 -23.69
CA SER A 384 -26.65 2.82 -24.13
C SER A 384 -27.19 1.96 -22.98
N PRO A 385 -28.44 2.15 -22.50
CA PRO A 385 -29.01 1.37 -21.38
C PRO A 385 -29.27 -0.12 -21.64
N LEU A 386 -28.79 -0.62 -22.79
CA LEU A 386 -28.90 -2.00 -23.25
C LEU A 386 -27.52 -2.67 -23.38
N ASP A 387 -26.45 -1.90 -23.31
CA ASP A 387 -25.09 -2.34 -23.58
C ASP A 387 -24.17 -1.74 -22.54
N ALA A 388 -23.73 -2.58 -21.61
CA ALA A 388 -22.90 -2.17 -20.48
C ALA A 388 -21.56 -1.51 -20.86
N ASP A 389 -21.13 -1.59 -22.12
CA ASP A 389 -19.87 -1.08 -22.66
C ASP A 389 -20.15 -0.53 -24.07
N THR A 390 -20.55 0.74 -24.13
CA THR A 390 -21.06 1.38 -25.35
C THR A 390 -20.01 1.43 -26.46
N ASP A 391 -18.74 1.67 -26.13
CA ASP A 391 -17.66 1.80 -27.12
C ASP A 391 -16.83 0.52 -27.34
N ASN A 392 -17.13 -0.53 -26.57
CA ASN A 392 -16.58 -1.88 -26.65
C ASN A 392 -15.07 -1.97 -26.39
N ASP A 393 -14.56 -1.20 -25.44
CA ASP A 393 -13.15 -1.23 -25.05
C ASP A 393 -12.83 -2.17 -23.87
N GLY A 394 -13.86 -2.71 -23.22
CA GLY A 394 -13.78 -3.63 -22.10
C GLY A 394 -14.03 -3.01 -20.73
N MET A 395 -14.21 -1.70 -20.65
CA MET A 395 -14.63 -0.96 -19.46
C MET A 395 -16.13 -0.63 -19.55
N PRO A 396 -16.91 -0.76 -18.45
CA PRO A 396 -18.32 -0.41 -18.47
C PRO A 396 -18.55 1.07 -18.34
N ASP A 397 -19.63 1.52 -18.97
CA ASP A 397 -20.01 2.92 -19.04
C ASP A 397 -20.15 3.53 -17.64
N GLY A 398 -20.80 2.81 -16.72
CA GLY A 398 -20.95 3.24 -15.34
C GLY A 398 -19.67 3.35 -14.54
N TRP A 399 -18.70 2.46 -14.78
CA TRP A 399 -17.40 2.56 -14.13
C TRP A 399 -16.63 3.77 -14.68
N GLU A 400 -16.60 3.94 -16.00
CA GLU A 400 -15.91 5.06 -16.62
C GLU A 400 -16.49 6.40 -16.18
N HIS A 401 -17.82 6.53 -16.15
CA HIS A 401 -18.49 7.73 -15.70
C HIS A 401 -18.15 8.09 -14.25
N MET A 402 -18.18 7.10 -13.33
CA MET A 402 -17.84 7.30 -11.92
C MET A 402 -16.37 7.65 -11.71
N SER A 403 -15.48 7.08 -12.52
CA SER A 403 -14.03 7.33 -12.50
C SER A 403 -13.62 8.61 -13.24
N GLY A 404 -14.55 9.31 -13.89
CA GLY A 404 -14.27 10.54 -14.65
C GLY A 404 -13.57 10.30 -15.99
N ILE A 405 -13.63 9.07 -16.49
CA ILE A 405 -13.25 8.65 -17.84
C ILE A 405 -14.43 8.85 -18.79
N HIS A 406 -14.17 8.98 -20.09
CA HIS A 406 -15.19 9.26 -21.09
C HIS A 406 -15.81 7.94 -21.63
N PRO A 407 -17.07 7.59 -21.30
CA PRO A 407 -17.68 6.26 -21.57
C PRO A 407 -17.93 5.86 -23.04
N ASN A 408 -17.60 6.76 -23.96
CA ASN A 408 -17.84 6.59 -25.40
C ASN A 408 -16.59 6.94 -26.23
N ASP A 409 -15.41 6.89 -25.58
CA ASP A 409 -14.11 7.05 -26.23
C ASP A 409 -13.16 5.90 -25.88
N GLY A 410 -13.37 4.76 -26.53
CA GLY A 410 -12.60 3.53 -26.26
C GLY A 410 -11.11 3.57 -26.63
N SER A 411 -10.56 4.75 -26.93
CA SER A 411 -9.11 4.95 -27.01
C SER A 411 -8.48 5.24 -25.65
N ASN A 412 -9.29 5.56 -24.64
CA ASN A 412 -8.85 5.87 -23.28
C ASN A 412 -8.42 4.62 -22.49
N ALA A 413 -8.86 3.40 -22.85
CA ALA A 413 -8.49 2.14 -22.17
C ALA A 413 -6.98 1.88 -22.06
N ASP A 414 -6.23 2.27 -23.10
CA ASP A 414 -4.78 2.10 -23.20
C ASP A 414 -3.98 3.27 -22.59
N GLU A 415 -4.67 4.31 -22.10
CA GLU A 415 -4.07 5.46 -21.43
C GLU A 415 -3.77 5.15 -19.95
N ASP A 416 -2.76 5.85 -19.43
CA ASP A 416 -2.31 5.79 -18.04
C ASP A 416 -2.08 7.25 -17.63
N PRO A 417 -3.12 7.94 -17.14
CA PRO A 417 -3.09 9.38 -16.87
C PRO A 417 -2.27 9.79 -15.63
N ASP A 418 -2.18 8.90 -14.65
CA ASP A 418 -1.63 9.17 -13.31
C ASP A 418 -0.22 8.58 -13.09
N PHE A 419 0.27 7.74 -14.00
CA PHE A 419 1.63 7.19 -14.06
C PHE A 419 2.03 6.40 -12.82
N ASP A 420 1.17 5.49 -12.39
CA ASP A 420 1.31 4.71 -11.17
C ASP A 420 1.87 3.28 -11.39
N GLY A 421 2.08 2.88 -12.65
CA GLY A 421 2.76 1.64 -13.02
C GLY A 421 4.14 1.44 -12.38
N TYR A 422 4.51 0.16 -12.17
CA TYR A 422 5.65 -0.24 -11.33
C TYR A 422 6.61 -1.24 -12.00
N ASP A 423 7.91 -0.92 -11.93
CA ASP A 423 9.04 -1.76 -12.39
C ASP A 423 9.23 -2.98 -11.48
N ALA A 424 8.52 -4.07 -11.78
CA ALA A 424 8.42 -5.25 -10.93
C ALA A 424 9.65 -6.16 -11.01
N ASP A 425 10.33 -6.19 -12.15
CA ASP A 425 11.54 -7.00 -12.33
C ASP A 425 12.85 -6.23 -12.02
N GLY A 426 12.76 -4.91 -11.84
CA GLY A 426 13.83 -4.03 -11.40
C GLY A 426 14.85 -3.70 -12.49
N ASP A 427 14.49 -3.86 -13.76
CA ASP A 427 15.38 -3.65 -14.91
C ASP A 427 15.22 -2.25 -15.56
N GLY A 428 14.15 -1.54 -15.22
CA GLY A 428 13.81 -0.18 -15.67
C GLY A 428 14.63 0.95 -15.06
N GLY A 429 15.32 0.68 -13.94
CA GLY A 429 16.13 1.64 -13.19
C GLY A 429 17.31 2.25 -13.97
N VAL A 430 17.26 3.57 -14.21
CA VAL A 430 18.33 4.32 -14.91
C VAL A 430 19.40 4.76 -13.91
N ARG A 431 20.46 3.94 -13.77
CA ARG A 431 21.55 4.14 -12.79
C ARG A 431 22.87 4.60 -13.41
N TYR A 432 23.65 5.41 -12.67
CA TYR A 432 25.05 5.69 -13.03
C TYR A 432 26.04 4.78 -12.29
N THR A 433 26.29 3.61 -12.87
CA THR A 433 27.16 2.60 -12.26
C THR A 433 28.64 2.96 -12.32
N GLU A 434 29.11 3.90 -13.13
CA GLU A 434 30.54 4.28 -13.24
C GLU A 434 30.92 5.50 -12.38
N LEU A 435 30.29 5.69 -11.22
CA LEU A 435 30.49 6.87 -10.39
C LEU A 435 31.96 7.09 -9.99
N VAL A 436 32.56 8.21 -10.46
CA VAL A 436 33.92 8.63 -10.12
C VAL A 436 33.91 10.04 -9.53
N GLY A 437 34.19 10.15 -8.24
CA GLY A 437 34.22 11.43 -7.53
C GLY A 437 32.87 12.14 -7.48
N ILE A 438 32.89 13.45 -7.17
CA ILE A 438 31.69 14.29 -7.09
C ILE A 438 31.05 14.39 -8.48
N THR A 439 29.86 13.83 -8.61
CA THR A 439 29.09 13.78 -9.85
C THR A 439 27.77 14.51 -9.65
N THR A 440 27.46 15.48 -10.53
CA THR A 440 26.26 16.31 -10.43
C THR A 440 25.39 16.17 -11.67
N VAL A 441 24.07 16.20 -11.53
CA VAL A 441 23.15 16.19 -12.67
C VAL A 441 23.28 17.51 -13.42
N HIS A 442 23.53 17.45 -14.73
CA HIS A 442 23.80 18.63 -15.57
C HIS A 442 22.58 19.08 -16.36
N ALA A 443 21.85 18.13 -16.96
CA ALA A 443 20.68 18.38 -17.78
C ALA A 443 19.85 17.10 -17.88
N ILE A 444 18.53 17.24 -17.88
CA ILE A 444 17.57 16.18 -18.14
C ILE A 444 17.05 16.41 -19.56
N SER A 445 16.99 15.37 -20.40
CA SER A 445 16.70 15.47 -21.85
C SER A 445 15.33 14.95 -22.24
N VAL A 446 14.56 14.48 -21.27
CA VAL A 446 13.27 13.81 -21.40
C VAL A 446 12.32 14.34 -20.33
N GLU A 447 11.02 14.21 -20.55
CA GLU A 447 9.97 14.55 -19.61
C GLU A 447 9.21 13.28 -19.17
N VAL A 448 8.45 13.35 -18.08
CA VAL A 448 7.56 12.25 -17.65
C VAL A 448 6.50 12.05 -18.74
N GLY A 449 6.21 10.80 -19.07
CA GLY A 449 5.36 10.42 -20.21
C GLY A 449 6.08 10.38 -21.57
N ASP A 450 7.40 10.58 -21.65
CA ASP A 450 8.13 10.35 -22.90
C ASP A 450 8.44 8.86 -23.10
N TYR A 451 8.10 8.30 -24.27
CA TYR A 451 8.55 6.96 -24.67
C TYR A 451 10.01 6.96 -25.13
N VAL A 452 10.83 6.10 -24.52
CA VAL A 452 12.27 5.96 -24.78
C VAL A 452 12.63 4.55 -25.26
N GLN A 453 13.50 4.47 -26.27
CA GLN A 453 14.05 3.20 -26.75
C GLN A 453 15.31 2.80 -25.98
N VAL A 454 15.64 1.50 -25.93
CA VAL A 454 16.89 0.97 -25.37
C VAL A 454 18.10 1.82 -25.79
N ASN A 455 18.95 2.20 -24.82
CA ASN A 455 20.20 2.94 -25.04
C ASN A 455 19.98 4.40 -25.52
N SER A 456 18.79 4.96 -25.32
CA SER A 456 18.49 6.38 -25.48
C SER A 456 19.03 7.19 -24.30
N THR A 457 19.38 8.46 -24.52
CA THR A 457 19.94 9.31 -23.46
C THR A 457 18.82 10.00 -22.69
N VAL A 458 18.68 9.68 -21.40
CA VAL A 458 17.68 10.26 -20.49
C VAL A 458 18.19 11.57 -19.92
N LEU A 459 19.40 11.55 -19.35
CA LEU A 459 19.99 12.68 -18.66
C LEU A 459 21.51 12.73 -18.84
N TRP A 460 22.09 13.88 -18.51
CA TRP A 460 23.53 14.12 -18.55
C TRP A 460 24.03 14.36 -17.14
N VAL A 461 25.02 13.58 -16.72
CA VAL A 461 25.76 13.83 -15.48
C VAL A 461 27.09 14.50 -15.78
N ARG A 462 27.57 15.32 -14.85
CA ARG A 462 28.85 16.02 -14.93
C ARG A 462 29.75 15.55 -13.80
N THR A 463 30.88 14.96 -14.16
CA THR A 463 31.91 14.44 -13.24
C THR A 463 33.27 15.08 -13.50
N VAL A 464 34.16 15.05 -12.51
CA VAL A 464 35.54 15.53 -12.61
C VAL A 464 36.49 14.37 -12.90
N GLN A 465 36.94 14.25 -14.15
CA GLN A 465 37.97 13.30 -14.56
C GLN A 465 39.27 14.03 -14.92
N SER A 466 40.39 13.63 -14.32
CA SER A 466 41.71 14.21 -14.59
C SER A 466 41.78 15.74 -14.46
N SER A 467 41.11 16.31 -13.45
CA SER A 467 41.01 17.77 -13.21
C SER A 467 40.26 18.57 -14.31
N GLN A 468 39.47 17.90 -15.17
CA GLN A 468 38.55 18.54 -16.11
C GLN A 468 37.13 18.04 -15.88
N TYR A 469 36.15 18.93 -16.10
CA TYR A 469 34.74 18.56 -16.07
C TYR A 469 34.37 17.85 -17.38
N VAL A 470 33.75 16.68 -17.26
CA VAL A 470 33.26 15.87 -18.38
C VAL A 470 31.77 15.63 -18.20
N ASN A 471 31.00 15.81 -19.28
CA ASN A 471 29.58 15.48 -19.32
C ASN A 471 29.41 14.07 -19.90
N ILE A 472 28.71 13.20 -19.20
CA ILE A 472 28.47 11.80 -19.56
C ILE A 472 26.97 11.62 -19.78
N PRO A 473 26.52 11.09 -20.93
CA PRO A 473 25.14 10.74 -21.15
C PRO A 473 24.81 9.46 -20.38
N ILE A 474 23.77 9.50 -19.54
CA ILE A 474 23.18 8.33 -18.91
C ILE A 474 22.06 7.83 -19.80
N LYS A 475 22.01 6.52 -19.98
CA LYS A 475 21.16 5.88 -20.99
C LYS A 475 20.30 4.80 -20.36
N THR A 476 19.13 4.56 -20.94
CA THR A 476 18.22 3.48 -20.54
C THR A 476 18.79 2.12 -20.91
N LEU A 477 18.43 1.10 -20.13
CA LEU A 477 18.74 -0.30 -20.43
C LEU A 477 17.58 -0.98 -21.17
N THR A 478 16.35 -0.60 -20.85
CA THR A 478 15.10 -1.09 -21.45
C THR A 478 14.43 -0.02 -22.31
N ALA A 479 13.39 -0.44 -23.05
CA ALA A 479 12.52 0.45 -23.81
C ALA A 479 11.17 0.52 -23.10
N GLY A 480 10.66 1.72 -22.91
CA GLY A 480 9.47 1.95 -22.11
C GLY A 480 9.16 3.43 -21.98
N TRP A 481 8.30 3.75 -21.05
CA TRP A 481 7.84 5.11 -20.75
C TRP A 481 8.52 5.62 -19.48
N ILE A 482 8.75 6.94 -19.40
CA ILE A 482 9.37 7.54 -18.22
C ILE A 482 8.28 7.91 -17.21
N TYR A 483 8.23 7.19 -16.08
CA TYR A 483 7.23 7.40 -15.03
C TYR A 483 7.75 8.36 -13.95
N SER A 484 9.01 8.22 -13.55
CA SER A 484 9.60 9.07 -12.52
C SER A 484 11.01 9.55 -12.85
N ILE A 485 11.32 10.76 -12.39
CA ILE A 485 12.66 11.35 -12.46
C ILE A 485 13.05 11.78 -11.04
N ASN A 486 13.82 10.92 -10.37
CA ASN A 486 14.16 11.04 -8.94
C ASN A 486 15.27 12.06 -8.64
N VAL A 487 15.67 12.88 -9.62
CA VAL A 487 16.76 13.83 -9.49
C VAL A 487 16.49 15.17 -10.13
N GLU A 488 17.02 16.23 -9.51
CA GLU A 488 16.96 17.59 -10.04
C GLU A 488 18.28 18.03 -10.69
N VAL A 489 18.21 18.98 -11.62
CA VAL A 489 19.39 19.58 -12.24
C VAL A 489 20.25 20.30 -11.18
N GLY A 490 21.45 19.78 -10.95
CA GLY A 490 22.41 20.29 -9.98
C GLY A 490 22.58 19.42 -8.73
N GLN A 491 21.73 18.41 -8.53
CA GLN A 491 21.84 17.46 -7.43
C GLN A 491 23.08 16.56 -7.58
N GLU A 492 23.70 16.19 -6.45
CA GLU A 492 24.83 15.25 -6.42
C GLU A 492 24.32 13.81 -6.37
N VAL A 493 24.88 12.95 -7.23
CA VAL A 493 24.61 11.50 -7.20
C VAL A 493 25.51 10.89 -6.14
N THR A 494 24.91 10.30 -5.11
CA THR A 494 25.64 9.81 -3.92
C THR A 494 25.99 8.33 -4.00
N SER A 495 25.18 7.53 -4.73
CA SER A 495 25.32 6.08 -4.82
C SER A 495 25.29 5.56 -6.26
N ARG A 496 25.93 4.42 -6.48
CA ARG A 496 25.92 3.67 -7.76
C ARG A 496 24.63 2.85 -7.94
N LEU A 497 23.91 2.64 -6.83
CA LEU A 497 22.65 1.90 -6.77
C LEU A 497 21.42 2.83 -6.81
N GLN A 498 21.63 4.14 -6.81
CA GLN A 498 20.53 5.10 -6.86
C GLN A 498 19.94 5.16 -8.27
N ASP A 499 18.63 4.95 -8.37
CA ASP A 499 17.85 5.20 -9.57
C ASP A 499 17.68 6.69 -9.80
N LEU A 500 18.14 7.17 -10.96
CA LEU A 500 18.06 8.58 -11.33
C LEU A 500 16.75 8.90 -12.05
N ALA A 501 16.22 7.93 -12.79
CA ALA A 501 14.92 7.93 -13.42
C ALA A 501 14.44 6.48 -13.52
N MET A 502 13.13 6.29 -13.58
CA MET A 502 12.50 4.99 -13.77
C MET A 502 11.86 4.93 -15.15
N VAL A 503 12.09 3.82 -15.84
CA VAL A 503 11.47 3.52 -17.13
C VAL A 503 10.64 2.26 -16.94
N VAL A 504 9.34 2.35 -17.17
CA VAL A 504 8.40 1.23 -17.02
C VAL A 504 8.13 0.64 -18.41
N GLU A 505 8.25 -0.69 -18.54
CA GLU A 505 7.99 -1.39 -19.81
C GLU A 505 6.50 -1.44 -20.14
N GLU A 506 6.14 -1.73 -21.40
CA GLU A 506 4.74 -1.78 -21.84
C GLU A 506 3.89 -2.79 -21.04
N SER A 507 4.48 -3.88 -20.56
CA SER A 507 3.82 -4.92 -19.76
C SER A 507 3.72 -4.61 -18.26
N GLU A 508 4.33 -3.52 -17.82
CA GLU A 508 4.39 -3.09 -16.41
C GLU A 508 3.68 -1.75 -16.19
N ARG A 509 3.07 -1.21 -17.26
CA ARG A 509 2.14 -0.09 -17.15
C ARG A 509 0.88 -0.57 -16.46
N PHE A 510 0.18 0.37 -15.87
CA PHE A 510 -1.10 0.13 -15.24
C PHE A 510 -2.08 1.09 -15.91
N THR A 511 -2.71 0.62 -16.98
CA THR A 511 -3.63 1.47 -17.77
C THR A 511 -5.02 1.48 -17.14
N ASN A 512 -5.88 2.39 -17.58
CA ASN A 512 -7.28 2.47 -17.13
C ASN A 512 -8.00 1.10 -17.19
N LEU A 513 -7.74 0.31 -18.25
CA LEU A 513 -8.28 -1.05 -18.38
C LEU A 513 -7.69 -2.02 -17.35
N ASP A 514 -6.39 -1.92 -17.05
CA ASP A 514 -5.74 -2.76 -16.03
C ASP A 514 -6.28 -2.43 -14.62
N GLU A 515 -6.55 -1.15 -14.35
CA GLU A 515 -7.16 -0.63 -13.13
C GLU A 515 -8.60 -1.09 -12.92
N TYR A 516 -9.40 -1.06 -13.99
CA TYR A 516 -10.72 -1.67 -13.96
C TYR A 516 -10.65 -3.18 -13.70
N ASN A 517 -9.70 -3.87 -14.37
CA ASN A 517 -9.51 -5.31 -14.20
C ASN A 517 -8.90 -5.70 -12.85
N ALA A 518 -8.29 -4.77 -12.10
CA ALA A 518 -7.76 -5.00 -10.75
C ALA A 518 -8.84 -5.51 -9.77
N ARG A 519 -10.12 -5.30 -10.08
CA ARG A 519 -11.27 -5.84 -9.34
C ARG A 519 -11.36 -7.38 -9.35
N ASP A 520 -10.75 -8.04 -10.32
CA ASP A 520 -10.71 -9.51 -10.48
C ASP A 520 -9.28 -9.99 -10.26
N ARG A 521 -8.94 -10.23 -8.99
CA ARG A 521 -7.59 -10.52 -8.53
C ARG A 521 -7.05 -11.83 -9.09
N ASP A 522 -7.91 -12.83 -9.29
CA ASP A 522 -7.52 -14.17 -9.74
C ASP A 522 -7.86 -14.49 -11.20
N GLY A 523 -8.52 -13.55 -11.89
CA GLY A 523 -8.85 -13.63 -13.31
C GLY A 523 -9.89 -14.71 -13.60
N ASP A 524 -10.70 -15.09 -12.61
CA ASP A 524 -11.73 -16.12 -12.74
C ASP A 524 -13.07 -15.60 -13.26
N GLY A 525 -13.16 -14.27 -13.46
CA GLY A 525 -14.34 -13.55 -13.93
C GLY A 525 -15.34 -13.20 -12.83
N PHE A 526 -15.00 -13.42 -11.56
CA PHE A 526 -15.77 -12.95 -10.41
C PHE A 526 -15.01 -11.83 -9.69
N VAL A 527 -15.74 -10.75 -9.40
CA VAL A 527 -15.18 -9.63 -8.63
C VAL A 527 -14.89 -10.08 -7.20
N ASP A 528 -13.61 -10.14 -6.83
CA ASP A 528 -13.12 -10.49 -5.50
C ASP A 528 -12.24 -9.39 -4.86
N GLY A 529 -11.79 -8.41 -5.65
CA GLY A 529 -11.07 -7.20 -5.23
C GLY A 529 -11.85 -5.91 -5.49
N ARG A 530 -11.20 -4.76 -5.31
CA ARG A 530 -11.73 -3.43 -5.64
C ARG A 530 -11.00 -2.86 -6.86
N SER A 531 -11.69 -2.01 -7.61
CA SER A 531 -11.10 -1.21 -8.69
C SER A 531 -10.45 0.05 -8.11
N THR A 532 -9.42 0.55 -8.79
CA THR A 532 -8.64 1.75 -8.45
C THR A 532 -9.20 2.99 -9.15
N ASP A 533 -8.78 4.18 -8.71
CA ASP A 533 -9.12 5.45 -9.37
C ASP A 533 -8.07 5.82 -10.43
N PRO A 534 -8.41 5.77 -11.74
CA PRO A 534 -7.47 5.96 -12.85
C PRO A 534 -6.89 7.37 -13.00
N LEU A 535 -7.35 8.29 -12.17
CA LEU A 535 -6.86 9.66 -12.14
C LEU A 535 -5.99 9.93 -10.90
N VAL A 536 -5.83 8.94 -10.02
CA VAL A 536 -5.17 9.08 -8.73
C VAL A 536 -4.25 7.89 -8.46
N ALA A 537 -2.94 8.13 -8.62
CA ALA A 537 -1.89 7.13 -8.45
C ALA A 537 -1.80 6.41 -7.07
N ASP A 538 -2.57 6.84 -6.07
CA ASP A 538 -2.64 6.29 -4.71
C ASP A 538 -4.07 6.54 -4.22
N THR A 539 -4.94 5.54 -4.46
CA THR A 539 -6.40 5.66 -4.31
C THR A 539 -6.81 5.92 -2.85
N ASP A 540 -6.13 5.29 -1.88
CA ASP A 540 -6.48 5.40 -0.46
C ASP A 540 -5.64 6.40 0.35
N GLY A 541 -4.54 6.89 -0.23
CA GLY A 541 -3.68 7.92 0.32
C GLY A 541 -2.73 7.43 1.41
N ASP A 542 -2.37 6.15 1.43
CA ASP A 542 -1.45 5.57 2.40
C ASP A 542 0.04 5.80 2.06
N GLY A 543 0.33 6.16 0.80
CA GLY A 543 1.65 6.43 0.27
C GLY A 543 2.27 5.30 -0.56
N LEU A 544 1.56 4.20 -0.77
CA LEU A 544 1.83 3.16 -1.75
C LEU A 544 1.02 3.47 -3.01
N ILE A 545 1.58 3.21 -4.20
CA ILE A 545 0.87 3.46 -5.46
C ILE A 545 0.12 2.20 -5.88
N ASP A 546 -1.07 2.38 -6.47
CA ASP A 546 -1.99 1.29 -6.77
C ASP A 546 -1.33 0.21 -7.65
N GLY A 547 -0.54 0.61 -8.64
CA GLY A 547 0.27 -0.30 -9.45
C GLY A 547 1.19 -1.24 -8.65
N ILE A 548 1.79 -0.79 -7.54
CA ILE A 548 2.61 -1.65 -6.66
C ILE A 548 1.74 -2.69 -5.96
N GLU A 549 0.57 -2.28 -5.49
CA GLU A 549 -0.33 -3.11 -4.70
C GLU A 549 -0.95 -4.24 -5.53
N VAL A 550 -1.37 -3.91 -6.75
CA VAL A 550 -2.02 -4.85 -7.66
C VAL A 550 -1.00 -5.80 -8.32
N ILE A 551 0.15 -5.29 -8.77
CA ILE A 551 1.22 -6.14 -9.32
C ILE A 551 1.80 -7.03 -8.21
N GLY A 552 2.06 -6.42 -7.05
CA GLY A 552 2.61 -7.02 -5.86
C GLY A 552 4.14 -7.08 -5.83
N TRP A 553 4.69 -7.27 -4.65
CA TRP A 553 6.13 -7.38 -4.39
C TRP A 553 6.46 -8.68 -3.66
N THR A 554 7.75 -9.02 -3.59
CA THR A 554 8.21 -10.21 -2.87
C THR A 554 8.93 -9.82 -1.58
N ILE A 555 8.44 -10.31 -0.45
CA ILE A 555 9.11 -10.23 0.85
C ILE A 555 9.78 -11.56 1.18
N ARG A 556 10.69 -11.54 2.15
CA ARG A 556 11.35 -12.72 2.67
C ARG A 556 11.06 -12.87 4.15
N ILE A 557 10.39 -13.96 4.50
CA ILE A 557 10.02 -14.31 5.87
C ILE A 557 10.94 -15.43 6.35
N VAL A 558 11.44 -15.30 7.57
CA VAL A 558 12.28 -16.30 8.22
C VAL A 558 11.44 -17.07 9.24
N ASP A 559 10.77 -18.14 8.78
CA ASP A 559 9.99 -19.06 9.61
C ASP A 559 10.59 -20.47 9.51
N GLN A 560 11.21 -20.94 10.60
CA GLN A 560 11.94 -22.24 10.72
C GLN A 560 12.78 -22.61 9.47
N GLY A 561 13.26 -21.59 8.74
CA GLY A 561 13.62 -21.65 7.32
C GLY A 561 13.47 -20.27 6.65
N VAL A 562 13.77 -20.17 5.35
CA VAL A 562 13.62 -18.91 4.58
C VAL A 562 12.57 -19.12 3.50
N LYS A 563 11.50 -18.32 3.50
CA LYS A 563 10.39 -18.38 2.55
C LYS A 563 10.23 -17.02 1.88
N ASP A 564 10.28 -17.01 0.55
CA ASP A 564 9.92 -15.82 -0.23
C ASP A 564 8.40 -15.86 -0.49
N VAL A 565 7.69 -14.78 -0.17
CA VAL A 565 6.22 -14.64 -0.31
C VAL A 565 5.90 -13.46 -1.22
N HIS A 566 5.03 -13.68 -2.21
CA HIS A 566 4.52 -12.61 -3.06
C HIS A 566 3.28 -11.99 -2.40
N VAL A 567 3.36 -10.70 -2.11
CA VAL A 567 2.36 -9.91 -1.36
C VAL A 567 1.65 -8.96 -2.31
N ARG A 568 0.36 -8.74 -2.06
CA ARG A 568 -0.51 -7.78 -2.75
C ARG A 568 -1.50 -7.22 -1.72
N SER A 569 -1.58 -5.91 -1.60
CA SER A 569 -2.54 -5.19 -0.74
C SER A 569 -3.82 -4.81 -1.52
N ASP A 570 -4.83 -4.27 -0.81
CA ASP A 570 -6.06 -3.70 -1.36
C ASP A 570 -5.89 -2.18 -1.53
N PRO A 571 -5.77 -1.65 -2.77
CA PRO A 571 -5.50 -0.22 -3.01
C PRO A 571 -6.61 0.73 -2.54
N GLY A 572 -7.79 0.19 -2.21
CA GLY A 572 -8.88 0.96 -1.64
C GLY A 572 -8.89 0.97 -0.11
N ALA A 573 -7.82 0.53 0.55
CA ALA A 573 -7.78 0.31 1.99
C ALA A 573 -6.39 0.61 2.60
N TYR A 574 -6.29 1.78 3.25
CA TYR A 574 -5.09 2.29 3.94
C TYR A 574 -4.28 1.30 4.82
N ASP A 575 -4.92 0.22 5.25
CA ASP A 575 -4.37 -0.85 6.10
C ASP A 575 -5.19 -2.11 5.77
N THR A 576 -4.61 -2.97 4.94
CA THR A 576 -5.31 -4.09 4.31
C THR A 576 -5.72 -5.17 5.33
N ASP A 577 -4.85 -5.51 6.28
CA ASP A 577 -5.10 -6.57 7.28
C ASP A 577 -5.57 -6.07 8.67
N ARG A 578 -5.55 -4.74 8.84
CA ARG A 578 -6.05 -4.00 9.99
C ARG A 578 -5.24 -4.18 11.27
N ASP A 579 -3.94 -4.45 11.17
CA ASP A 579 -3.04 -4.55 12.32
C ASP A 579 -2.63 -3.17 12.88
N GLY A 580 -2.78 -2.11 12.08
CA GLY A 580 -2.47 -0.72 12.43
C GLY A 580 -1.21 -0.16 11.76
N LEU A 581 -0.50 -0.94 10.97
CA LEU A 581 0.48 -0.48 9.99
C LEU A 581 -0.24 -0.14 8.67
N SER A 582 0.28 0.82 7.91
CA SER A 582 -0.22 1.06 6.56
C SER A 582 0.57 0.22 5.57
N ASP A 583 -0.03 -0.15 4.45
CA ASP A 583 0.57 -1.05 3.46
C ASP A 583 1.89 -0.43 2.93
N ALA A 584 1.95 0.89 2.80
CA ALA A 584 3.17 1.65 2.49
C ALA A 584 4.29 1.49 3.54
N ALA A 585 3.96 1.48 4.83
CA ALA A 585 4.94 1.34 5.91
C ALA A 585 5.52 -0.09 5.94
N GLU A 586 4.69 -1.07 5.67
CA GLU A 586 5.09 -2.47 5.54
C GLU A 586 6.01 -2.67 4.33
N TYR A 587 5.73 -2.01 3.20
CA TYR A 587 6.58 -2.08 2.02
C TYR A 587 7.93 -1.38 2.19
N TYR A 588 7.95 -0.13 2.69
CA TYR A 588 9.16 0.71 2.71
C TYR A 588 10.04 0.56 3.96
N ASP A 589 9.42 0.39 5.14
CA ASP A 589 10.12 0.52 6.42
C ASP A 589 10.33 -0.84 7.12
N TYR A 590 9.32 -1.71 7.12
CA TYR A 590 9.30 -2.91 7.97
C TYR A 590 9.44 -4.24 7.25
N PHE A 591 9.14 -4.29 5.94
CA PHE A 591 9.24 -5.49 5.09
C PHE A 591 8.35 -6.65 5.56
N THR A 592 7.16 -6.33 6.08
CA THR A 592 6.12 -7.27 6.52
C THR A 592 5.07 -7.53 5.42
N ASN A 593 4.12 -8.44 5.70
CA ASN A 593 3.08 -8.85 4.78
C ASN A 593 1.77 -8.11 5.05
N ALA A 594 1.45 -7.12 4.22
CA ALA A 594 0.24 -6.30 4.34
C ALA A 594 -1.13 -7.03 4.30
N THR A 595 -1.13 -8.35 4.07
CA THR A 595 -2.35 -9.16 4.09
C THR A 595 -2.47 -10.06 5.31
N ASP A 596 -1.46 -10.09 6.17
CA ASP A 596 -1.34 -11.01 7.29
C ASP A 596 -0.77 -10.30 8.54
N ARG A 597 -1.63 -10.11 9.53
CA ARG A 597 -1.35 -9.33 10.75
C ARG A 597 -0.18 -9.83 11.59
N ASP A 598 0.29 -11.04 11.31
CA ASP A 598 1.34 -11.78 12.00
C ASP A 598 2.16 -12.48 10.91
N THR A 599 3.12 -11.75 10.34
CA THR A 599 3.81 -12.10 9.09
C THR A 599 4.59 -13.41 9.23
N ASP A 600 5.24 -13.65 10.35
CA ASP A 600 6.05 -14.84 10.61
C ASP A 600 5.35 -15.92 11.46
N SER A 601 4.09 -15.67 11.84
CA SER A 601 3.20 -16.61 12.53
C SER A 601 3.73 -17.10 13.88
N ASP A 602 4.48 -16.26 14.58
CA ASP A 602 5.03 -16.56 15.91
C ASP A 602 4.03 -16.28 17.06
N GLY A 603 2.92 -15.59 16.75
CA GLY A 603 1.85 -15.24 17.67
C GLY A 603 1.87 -13.79 18.15
N LEU A 604 2.77 -12.95 17.64
CA LEU A 604 2.80 -11.50 17.82
C LEU A 604 2.23 -10.80 16.57
N GLU A 605 1.61 -9.63 16.76
CA GLU A 605 1.13 -8.84 15.61
C GLU A 605 2.25 -7.88 15.18
N ASP A 606 2.44 -7.68 13.87
CA ASP A 606 3.54 -6.91 13.30
C ASP A 606 3.63 -5.49 13.88
N PHE A 607 2.49 -4.79 14.01
CA PHE A 607 2.40 -3.51 14.69
C PHE A 607 2.97 -3.54 16.13
N THR A 608 2.72 -4.61 16.88
CA THR A 608 3.17 -4.73 18.28
C THR A 608 4.68 -4.87 18.35
N GLU A 609 5.26 -5.69 17.48
CA GLU A 609 6.69 -5.94 17.45
C GLU A 609 7.49 -4.73 17.03
N VAL A 610 6.97 -3.96 16.06
CA VAL A 610 7.67 -2.84 15.44
C VAL A 610 7.43 -1.52 16.16
N ILE A 611 6.19 -1.23 16.59
CA ILE A 611 5.78 0.08 17.12
C ILE A 611 5.61 0.08 18.63
N ASP A 612 4.84 -0.86 19.20
CA ASP A 612 4.55 -0.85 20.65
C ASP A 612 5.76 -1.33 21.47
N GLY A 613 6.40 -2.40 20.99
CA GLY A 613 7.53 -3.06 21.62
C GLY A 613 7.18 -3.74 22.94
N PHE A 614 8.19 -4.40 23.51
CA PHE A 614 8.07 -5.18 24.73
C PHE A 614 8.93 -4.62 25.85
N THR A 615 8.58 -4.86 27.11
CA THR A 615 9.35 -4.34 28.26
C THR A 615 10.10 -5.44 29.01
N TRP A 616 11.43 -5.38 29.00
CA TRP A 616 12.30 -6.24 29.82
C TRP A 616 13.05 -5.40 30.86
N ASN A 617 12.97 -5.76 32.14
CA ASN A 617 13.64 -5.07 33.24
C ASN A 617 13.49 -3.52 33.27
N GLY A 618 12.40 -3.00 32.70
CA GLY A 618 12.09 -1.57 32.64
C GLY A 618 12.60 -0.82 31.40
N SER A 619 13.23 -1.51 30.45
CA SER A 619 13.61 -0.99 29.12
C SER A 619 12.68 -1.56 28.05
N VAL A 620 12.37 -0.78 27.02
CA VAL A 620 11.58 -1.24 25.86
C VAL A 620 12.54 -1.80 24.81
N TYR A 621 12.19 -2.95 24.23
CA TYR A 621 12.88 -3.59 23.10
C TYR A 621 11.84 -3.98 22.03
N PHE A 622 12.33 -4.32 20.83
CA PHE A 622 11.52 -4.67 19.66
C PHE A 622 12.09 -5.97 19.07
N THR A 623 11.21 -6.77 18.47
CA THR A 623 11.52 -7.99 17.72
C THR A 623 11.36 -7.72 16.23
N ASN A 624 11.72 -8.68 15.39
CA ASN A 624 11.60 -8.53 13.94
C ASN A 624 10.40 -9.33 13.45
N ALA A 625 9.30 -8.64 13.11
CA ALA A 625 8.04 -9.21 12.62
C ALA A 625 8.13 -10.09 11.35
N SER A 626 9.29 -10.12 10.68
CA SER A 626 9.53 -11.01 9.54
C SER A 626 10.37 -12.25 9.91
N SER A 627 10.66 -12.45 11.19
CA SER A 627 11.58 -13.44 11.72
C SER A 627 11.02 -14.10 12.98
N HIS A 628 10.50 -15.32 12.81
CA HIS A 628 9.85 -16.13 13.84
C HIS A 628 10.68 -16.35 15.13
N ASP A 629 12.00 -16.17 15.02
CA ASP A 629 13.00 -16.27 16.08
C ASP A 629 14.06 -15.19 15.78
N THR A 630 14.02 -14.07 16.51
CA THR A 630 14.84 -12.88 16.22
C THR A 630 16.30 -13.08 16.62
N ASP A 631 16.59 -13.81 17.70
CA ASP A 631 17.96 -14.03 18.20
C ASP A 631 18.56 -15.41 17.90
N LEU A 632 17.78 -16.27 17.25
CA LEU A 632 18.17 -17.56 16.66
C LEU A 632 18.60 -18.60 17.69
N ASP A 633 17.94 -18.60 18.84
CA ASP A 633 18.22 -19.48 19.96
C ASP A 633 17.37 -20.78 19.93
N GLY A 634 16.32 -20.78 19.11
CA GLY A 634 15.39 -21.89 18.89
C GLY A 634 14.05 -21.80 19.63
N LEU A 635 13.79 -20.72 20.38
CA LEU A 635 12.46 -20.29 20.81
C LEU A 635 11.87 -19.30 19.80
N ALA A 636 10.56 -19.07 19.87
CA ALA A 636 9.89 -18.10 19.01
C ALA A 636 9.59 -16.84 19.81
N ASP A 637 9.70 -15.65 19.23
CA ASP A 637 9.62 -14.40 19.99
C ASP A 637 8.29 -14.30 20.78
N GLY A 638 7.19 -14.74 20.16
CA GLY A 638 5.88 -14.82 20.79
C GLY A 638 5.78 -15.74 22.02
N GLU A 639 6.51 -16.85 22.05
CA GLU A 639 6.63 -17.74 23.22
C GLU A 639 7.46 -17.08 24.33
N GLU A 640 8.50 -16.35 23.96
CA GLU A 640 9.41 -15.75 24.94
C GLU A 640 8.80 -14.52 25.63
N VAL A 641 7.94 -13.78 24.93
CA VAL A 641 7.22 -12.62 25.49
C VAL A 641 6.01 -13.05 26.32
N ILE A 642 5.36 -14.17 25.99
CA ILE A 642 4.11 -14.63 26.61
C ILE A 642 4.30 -16.05 27.14
N ASP A 643 4.07 -16.27 28.45
CA ASP A 643 4.06 -17.60 29.11
C ASP A 643 3.45 -18.69 28.20
N GLY A 644 4.29 -19.50 27.54
CA GLY A 644 3.80 -20.46 26.57
C GLY A 644 3.96 -21.92 27.01
N LEU A 645 4.45 -22.78 26.11
CA LEU A 645 4.64 -24.22 26.35
C LEU A 645 5.67 -24.53 27.44
N ASP A 646 6.72 -23.73 27.56
CA ASP A 646 7.81 -23.99 28.51
C ASP A 646 7.65 -23.30 29.88
N GLN A 647 6.74 -22.33 29.94
CA GLN A 647 6.39 -21.54 31.12
C GLN A 647 7.47 -20.56 31.60
N TYR A 648 8.44 -20.25 30.75
CA TYR A 648 9.43 -19.21 30.97
C TYR A 648 9.15 -18.01 30.07
N ILE A 649 9.57 -16.83 30.52
CA ILE A 649 9.55 -15.60 29.72
C ILE A 649 11.00 -15.16 29.67
N THR A 650 11.63 -15.37 28.52
CA THR A 650 13.02 -15.03 28.20
C THR A 650 13.06 -13.76 27.37
N HIS A 651 14.26 -13.31 27.01
CA HIS A 651 14.43 -12.10 26.26
C HIS A 651 14.60 -12.39 24.77
N ALA A 652 13.53 -12.22 23.98
CA ALA A 652 13.45 -12.49 22.53
C ALA A 652 14.39 -11.72 21.58
N ASN A 653 15.47 -11.10 22.07
CA ASN A 653 16.52 -10.56 21.22
C ASN A 653 17.93 -10.85 21.78
N ASN A 654 17.96 -11.64 22.84
CA ASN A 654 19.14 -12.01 23.57
C ASN A 654 19.08 -13.53 23.80
N PRO A 655 19.86 -14.31 23.03
CA PRO A 655 19.69 -15.76 22.96
C PRO A 655 20.14 -16.51 24.24
N ASP A 656 20.59 -15.79 25.27
CA ASP A 656 21.09 -16.30 26.56
C ASP A 656 20.66 -15.30 27.64
N SER A 657 19.48 -15.49 28.21
CA SER A 657 18.80 -14.51 29.07
C SER A 657 19.46 -14.32 30.43
N ASP A 658 20.21 -15.30 30.91
CA ASP A 658 20.89 -15.27 32.22
C ASP A 658 22.43 -15.20 32.15
N ASP A 659 22.98 -15.06 30.95
CA ASP A 659 24.39 -14.83 30.60
C ASP A 659 25.31 -15.97 31.08
N ASP A 660 24.85 -17.24 31.01
CA ASP A 660 25.60 -18.40 31.49
C ASP A 660 26.35 -19.18 30.40
N GLY A 661 26.11 -18.82 29.14
CA GLY A 661 26.73 -19.41 27.96
C GLY A 661 25.91 -20.52 27.30
N LEU A 662 24.70 -20.82 27.78
CA LEU A 662 23.74 -21.69 27.14
C LEU A 662 22.58 -20.88 26.56
N PHE A 663 22.06 -21.32 25.41
CA PHE A 663 20.94 -20.63 24.80
C PHE A 663 19.62 -21.05 25.44
N ASP A 664 18.69 -20.12 25.63
CA ASP A 664 17.43 -20.37 26.35
C ASP A 664 16.64 -21.54 25.73
N GLY A 665 16.55 -21.55 24.39
CA GLY A 665 15.95 -22.66 23.63
C GLY A 665 16.68 -24.00 23.78
N SER A 666 17.99 -23.99 24.03
CA SER A 666 18.78 -25.19 24.32
C SER A 666 18.60 -25.71 25.75
N GLU A 667 18.17 -24.86 26.67
CA GLU A 667 17.91 -25.26 28.06
C GLU A 667 16.59 -25.99 28.22
N VAL A 668 15.57 -25.57 27.47
CA VAL A 668 14.21 -26.06 27.67
C VAL A 668 13.74 -27.02 26.58
N LEU A 669 13.87 -26.64 25.30
CA LEU A 669 13.34 -27.42 24.17
C LEU A 669 14.38 -28.35 23.55
N ASN A 670 15.59 -27.84 23.29
CA ASN A 670 16.62 -28.51 22.52
C ASN A 670 17.77 -29.00 23.40
N ILE A 671 17.43 -29.64 24.54
CA ILE A 671 18.41 -30.13 25.52
C ILE A 671 19.50 -30.92 24.81
N PRO A 672 20.75 -30.43 24.83
CA PRO A 672 21.78 -30.95 23.96
C PRO A 672 22.27 -32.32 24.42
N ARG A 673 21.94 -32.79 25.64
CA ARG A 673 22.28 -34.14 26.16
C ARG A 673 21.05 -35.05 26.34
N PRO A 674 21.13 -36.34 25.97
CA PRO A 674 20.05 -37.28 26.24
C PRO A 674 19.93 -37.58 27.73
N TRP A 675 18.69 -37.74 28.22
CA TRP A 675 18.32 -38.08 29.61
C TRP A 675 18.66 -37.05 30.69
N GLN A 676 19.11 -35.85 30.29
CA GLN A 676 19.18 -34.68 31.16
C GLN A 676 17.79 -34.02 31.27
N GLY A 677 17.49 -33.38 32.41
CA GLY A 677 16.30 -32.53 32.56
C GLY A 677 16.60 -31.10 32.09
N ALA A 678 15.56 -30.31 31.83
CA ALA A 678 15.72 -28.90 31.48
C ALA A 678 16.39 -28.12 32.62
N THR A 679 17.22 -27.15 32.26
CA THR A 679 17.69 -26.07 33.16
C THR A 679 16.72 -24.89 33.09
N ASN A 680 16.97 -23.85 33.88
CA ASN A 680 16.11 -22.69 33.97
C ASN A 680 16.81 -21.50 33.30
N PRO A 681 16.30 -21.00 32.15
CA PRO A 681 16.96 -19.97 31.34
C PRO A 681 17.00 -18.56 31.95
N LEU A 682 16.50 -18.43 33.18
CA LEU A 682 16.52 -17.18 33.94
C LEU A 682 17.43 -17.27 35.17
N ASN A 683 18.17 -18.37 35.31
CA ASN A 683 19.02 -18.63 36.45
C ASN A 683 20.23 -19.48 36.06
N ASN A 684 21.34 -18.77 35.89
CA ASN A 684 22.65 -19.27 35.49
C ASN A 684 23.28 -20.40 36.32
N ASP A 685 22.64 -20.90 37.38
CA ASP A 685 23.07 -22.02 38.23
C ASP A 685 21.80 -22.70 38.77
N THR A 686 21.20 -23.58 37.96
CA THR A 686 19.89 -24.17 38.20
C THR A 686 19.87 -25.08 39.42
N ASP A 687 20.94 -25.82 39.69
CA ASP A 687 21.01 -26.74 40.83
C ASP A 687 21.60 -26.12 42.11
N GLY A 688 22.18 -24.92 42.00
CA GLY A 688 22.63 -24.08 43.09
C GLY A 688 23.95 -24.53 43.71
N ASP A 689 24.81 -25.21 42.94
CA ASP A 689 26.07 -25.75 43.43
C ASP A 689 27.30 -24.86 43.21
N GLY A 690 27.09 -23.71 42.55
CA GLY A 690 28.08 -22.66 42.32
C GLY A 690 28.81 -22.75 40.98
N GLN A 691 28.39 -23.65 40.08
CA GLN A 691 28.89 -23.78 38.71
C GLN A 691 27.82 -23.27 37.73
N PRO A 692 28.18 -22.54 36.66
CA PRO A 692 27.20 -22.10 35.68
C PRO A 692 26.66 -23.24 34.80
N ASP A 693 25.37 -23.25 34.46
CA ASP A 693 24.77 -24.36 33.71
C ASP A 693 25.42 -24.48 32.33
N GLY A 694 25.63 -23.38 31.61
CA GLY A 694 26.32 -23.34 30.33
C GLY A 694 27.78 -23.82 30.37
N TRP A 695 28.51 -23.61 31.47
CA TRP A 695 29.85 -24.16 31.65
C TRP A 695 29.82 -25.67 31.89
N GLU A 696 28.86 -26.17 32.69
CA GLU A 696 28.66 -27.60 32.89
C GLU A 696 28.17 -28.31 31.61
N MET A 697 27.42 -27.59 30.76
CA MET A 697 26.76 -28.09 29.56
C MET A 697 27.53 -27.90 28.23
N GLN A 698 28.81 -27.54 28.24
CA GLN A 698 29.60 -27.38 27.00
C GLN A 698 29.60 -28.66 26.13
N ILE A 699 28.94 -28.59 24.96
CA ILE A 699 28.78 -29.70 23.97
C ILE A 699 29.33 -29.29 22.58
N PHE A 700 30.15 -28.23 22.54
CA PHE A 700 30.75 -27.55 21.38
C PHE A 700 29.86 -26.56 20.61
N SER A 701 30.31 -25.30 20.64
CA SER A 701 29.97 -24.21 19.72
C SER A 701 30.98 -24.20 18.55
N VAL A 702 30.47 -24.12 17.32
CA VAL A 702 31.22 -24.43 16.08
C VAL A 702 32.18 -23.30 15.64
N GLN A 703 32.37 -22.25 16.43
CA GLN A 703 33.26 -21.15 16.05
C GLN A 703 34.47 -20.92 16.97
N HIS A 704 34.48 -21.32 18.25
CA HIS A 704 35.70 -21.27 19.07
C HIS A 704 35.82 -22.40 20.13
N ASN A 705 36.80 -23.28 19.88
CA ASN A 705 37.67 -24.01 20.82
C ASN A 705 37.23 -25.31 21.54
N THR A 706 38.25 -26.06 21.97
CA THR A 706 38.49 -27.51 21.84
C THR A 706 38.13 -28.42 23.03
N LYS A 707 37.24 -28.01 23.95
CA LYS A 707 37.04 -28.75 25.22
C LYS A 707 35.56 -29.02 25.49
N SER A 708 35.18 -30.29 25.61
CA SER A 708 33.84 -30.67 26.07
C SER A 708 33.90 -31.08 27.53
N HIS A 709 33.20 -30.38 28.41
CA HIS A 709 33.10 -30.72 29.84
C HIS A 709 32.14 -31.91 30.10
N SER A 710 31.68 -32.57 29.02
CA SER A 710 30.65 -33.60 29.05
C SER A 710 31.24 -35.02 29.08
N LEU A 711 31.13 -35.70 30.22
CA LEU A 711 31.47 -37.13 30.35
C LEU A 711 30.33 -37.96 30.92
N TRP A 712 29.91 -39.04 30.23
CA TRP A 712 28.88 -39.95 30.74
C TRP A 712 29.47 -41.11 31.56
N ILE A 713 29.14 -41.16 32.86
CA ILE A 713 29.67 -42.15 33.80
C ILE A 713 28.62 -43.24 34.07
N SER A 714 28.97 -44.50 33.78
CA SER A 714 28.13 -45.68 34.08
C SER A 714 28.88 -46.76 34.87
N VAL A 715 28.22 -47.30 35.89
CA VAL A 715 28.73 -48.42 36.73
C VAL A 715 28.45 -49.80 36.14
N THR A 716 27.66 -49.88 35.08
CA THR A 716 27.41 -51.10 34.31
C THR A 716 27.78 -50.88 32.85
N ASN A 717 28.15 -51.92 32.12
CA ASN A 717 28.49 -51.76 30.71
C ASN A 717 27.25 -51.28 29.94
N TRP A 718 27.31 -50.04 29.48
CA TRP A 718 26.25 -49.35 28.77
C TRP A 718 26.45 -49.50 27.25
N LEU A 719 25.35 -49.69 26.51
CA LEU A 719 25.35 -49.83 25.05
C LEU A 719 24.74 -48.57 24.43
N PRO A 720 25.44 -47.89 23.50
CA PRO A 720 24.87 -46.76 22.79
C PRO A 720 23.60 -47.12 22.00
N PRO A 721 22.65 -46.17 21.84
CA PRO A 721 21.54 -46.33 20.91
C PRO A 721 22.05 -46.71 19.51
N GLY A 722 21.53 -47.80 18.94
CA GLY A 722 21.96 -48.30 17.63
C GLY A 722 22.94 -49.49 17.66
N CYS A 723 23.40 -49.90 18.85
CA CYS A 723 24.34 -51.02 18.99
C CYS A 723 23.73 -52.23 19.69
N GLU A 724 23.78 -53.39 19.03
CA GLU A 724 23.17 -54.63 19.53
C GLU A 724 24.12 -55.47 20.40
N SER A 725 25.43 -55.18 20.40
CA SER A 725 26.41 -55.96 21.18
C SER A 725 27.62 -55.17 21.68
N MET A 726 28.13 -55.58 22.84
CA MET A 726 29.30 -55.00 23.52
C MET A 726 30.61 -55.18 22.74
N ILE A 727 30.63 -56.10 21.77
CA ILE A 727 31.81 -56.41 20.95
C ILE A 727 31.92 -55.44 19.76
N GLU A 728 30.79 -54.85 19.36
CA GLU A 728 30.70 -53.97 18.18
C GLU A 728 30.81 -52.50 18.57
N CYS A 729 30.20 -52.10 19.69
CA CYS A 729 30.20 -50.71 20.15
C CYS A 729 30.23 -50.58 21.68
N GLY A 730 30.75 -51.55 22.42
CA GLY A 730 30.77 -51.49 23.89
C GLY A 730 32.09 -50.96 24.43
N LEU A 731 32.05 -49.95 25.29
CA LEU A 731 33.21 -49.53 26.10
C LEU A 731 33.02 -49.96 27.57
N GLY A 732 34.14 -50.07 28.30
CA GLY A 732 34.15 -50.37 29.72
C GLY A 732 33.59 -49.24 30.60
N PRO A 733 33.47 -49.46 31.92
CA PRO A 733 33.10 -48.40 32.86
C PRO A 733 34.18 -47.32 32.88
N GLY A 734 33.84 -46.11 32.42
CA GLY A 734 34.80 -45.05 32.08
C GLY A 734 34.34 -44.08 30.99
N GLY A 735 33.31 -44.48 30.23
CA GLY A 735 32.40 -43.53 29.59
C GLY A 735 32.57 -43.30 28.08
N TRP A 736 31.56 -42.62 27.55
CA TRP A 736 31.44 -42.16 26.17
C TRP A 736 31.35 -40.63 26.20
N VAL A 737 31.92 -39.98 25.19
CA VAL A 737 31.76 -38.54 24.98
C VAL A 737 30.54 -38.34 24.09
N TRP A 738 29.68 -37.40 24.44
CA TRP A 738 28.57 -37.02 23.58
C TRP A 738 29.03 -35.91 22.64
N SER A 739 28.85 -36.12 21.33
CA SER A 739 29.29 -35.16 20.32
C SER A 739 28.19 -34.22 19.88
N SER A 740 26.99 -34.72 19.56
CA SER A 740 25.80 -33.92 19.27
C SER A 740 24.56 -34.80 19.16
N TYR A 741 23.37 -34.19 19.09
CA TYR A 741 22.12 -34.92 18.82
C TYR A 741 22.12 -35.71 17.50
N LEU A 742 22.87 -35.25 16.48
CA LEU A 742 23.07 -35.95 15.21
C LEU A 742 24.23 -36.96 15.25
N GLY A 743 25.32 -36.61 15.94
CA GLY A 743 26.55 -37.41 16.04
C GLY A 743 26.47 -38.55 17.07
N GLY A 744 25.55 -38.44 18.02
CA GLY A 744 25.38 -39.39 19.11
C GLY A 744 26.58 -39.43 20.05
N PHE A 745 26.83 -40.60 20.64
CA PHE A 745 28.01 -40.84 21.45
C PHE A 745 29.20 -41.21 20.56
N SER A 746 30.32 -40.49 20.67
CA SER A 746 31.53 -40.71 19.89
C SER A 746 32.56 -41.56 20.68
N THR A 747 33.43 -42.25 19.92
CA THR A 747 34.49 -43.12 20.49
C THR A 747 35.87 -42.48 20.49
N SER A 748 36.04 -41.25 20.01
CA SER A 748 37.30 -40.68 19.50
C SER A 748 38.34 -40.35 20.58
N GLY A 749 38.73 -41.31 21.42
CA GLY A 749 39.96 -41.17 22.21
C GLY A 749 41.13 -41.26 21.25
N ASP A 750 41.40 -40.18 20.52
CA ASP A 750 42.52 -39.75 19.67
C ASP A 750 42.11 -38.33 19.25
N ARG A 751 42.14 -37.44 20.25
CA ARG A 751 41.59 -36.08 20.26
C ARG A 751 42.42 -35.15 19.39
N ASP A 752 43.72 -35.39 19.31
CA ASP A 752 44.69 -34.61 18.55
C ASP A 752 44.97 -35.18 17.14
N GLY A 753 44.49 -36.39 16.83
CA GLY A 753 44.65 -37.04 15.54
C GLY A 753 46.05 -37.59 15.30
N ASP A 754 46.82 -37.82 16.36
CA ASP A 754 48.19 -38.35 16.30
C ASP A 754 48.24 -39.87 16.03
N GLY A 755 47.09 -40.55 16.10
CA GLY A 755 46.96 -41.99 15.87
C GLY A 755 47.22 -42.85 17.11
N GLN A 756 47.40 -42.23 18.28
CA GLN A 756 47.40 -42.85 19.59
C GLN A 756 46.04 -42.61 20.25
N MET A 757 45.55 -43.62 20.96
CA MET A 757 44.30 -43.43 21.67
C MET A 757 44.54 -42.75 23.00
N ASP A 758 43.95 -41.58 23.22
CA ASP A 758 43.97 -40.94 24.55
C ASP A 758 43.39 -41.90 25.59
N PRO A 759 44.06 -42.08 26.73
CA PRO A 759 43.63 -42.99 27.77
C PRO A 759 42.26 -42.56 28.33
N LYS A 760 41.22 -43.34 28.01
CA LYS A 760 39.90 -43.17 28.61
C LYS A 760 39.94 -43.65 30.05
N TYR A 761 39.72 -42.74 30.98
CA TYR A 761 39.69 -43.02 32.40
C TYR A 761 38.73 -44.15 32.74
N PHE A 762 39.19 -45.14 33.50
CA PHE A 762 38.30 -46.08 34.16
C PHE A 762 37.78 -45.47 35.48
N LEU A 763 36.61 -45.90 35.95
CA LEU A 763 36.03 -45.50 37.26
C LEU A 763 36.94 -45.76 38.50
N HIS A 764 38.11 -46.39 38.32
CA HIS A 764 39.08 -46.61 39.39
C HIS A 764 40.30 -45.68 39.31
N GLU A 765 40.50 -45.01 38.17
CA GLU A 765 41.49 -43.94 37.95
C GLU A 765 40.86 -42.61 38.38
N MET A 766 39.59 -42.38 38.03
CA MET A 766 38.75 -41.33 38.61
C MET A 766 38.48 -41.70 40.07
N ASN A 767 39.15 -41.07 41.02
CA ASN A 767 38.99 -41.34 42.45
C ASN A 767 37.68 -40.74 42.98
N LEU A 768 36.56 -41.30 42.52
CA LEU A 768 35.18 -40.85 42.77
C LEU A 768 34.69 -41.12 44.21
N SER A 769 35.52 -40.89 45.21
CA SER A 769 35.21 -41.16 46.60
C SER A 769 34.12 -40.21 47.12
N GLY A 770 32.90 -40.74 47.27
CA GLY A 770 31.73 -39.94 47.67
C GLY A 770 30.77 -39.61 46.52
N PHE A 771 31.14 -39.90 45.28
CA PHE A 771 30.29 -39.76 44.10
C PHE A 771 29.32 -40.96 43.98
N THR A 772 28.01 -40.72 44.06
CA THR A 772 27.01 -41.79 43.97
C THR A 772 26.41 -41.87 42.57
N VAL A 773 26.88 -42.82 41.76
CA VAL A 773 26.35 -43.06 40.41
C VAL A 773 25.06 -43.89 40.49
N PRO A 774 23.94 -43.45 39.87
CA PRO A 774 22.73 -44.25 39.72
C PRO A 774 22.99 -45.56 38.94
N ALA A 775 22.11 -46.55 39.09
CA ALA A 775 22.28 -47.86 38.43
C ALA A 775 22.35 -47.79 36.88
N ASN A 776 21.81 -46.72 36.29
CA ASN A 776 21.78 -46.50 34.84
C ASN A 776 22.87 -45.52 34.34
N GLY A 777 23.70 -44.97 35.23
CA GLY A 777 24.66 -43.88 34.94
C GLY A 777 24.13 -42.48 35.23
N ARG A 778 25.02 -41.48 35.22
CA ARG A 778 24.74 -40.02 35.21
C ARG A 778 25.84 -39.28 34.43
N TRP A 779 25.56 -38.05 34.01
CA TRP A 779 26.59 -37.11 33.54
C TRP A 779 27.51 -36.71 34.70
N ALA A 780 28.80 -36.50 34.41
CA ALA A 780 29.79 -36.13 35.41
C ALA A 780 29.44 -34.79 36.07
N LEU A 781 29.14 -33.79 35.24
CA LEU A 781 28.51 -32.52 35.57
C LEU A 781 27.04 -32.54 35.13
N ASN A 782 26.12 -32.12 35.99
CA ASN A 782 24.69 -32.15 35.68
C ASN A 782 23.95 -30.97 36.34
N PRO A 783 23.77 -29.86 35.61
CA PRO A 783 23.18 -28.64 36.14
C PRO A 783 21.66 -28.73 36.36
N ALA A 784 21.02 -29.81 35.89
CA ALA A 784 19.57 -29.92 35.93
C ALA A 784 19.01 -29.94 37.36
N TRP A 785 17.89 -29.23 37.57
CA TRP A 785 17.25 -29.07 38.88
C TRP A 785 17.13 -30.39 39.66
N GLY A 786 17.72 -30.42 40.86
CA GLY A 786 17.61 -31.56 41.78
C GLY A 786 18.57 -32.71 41.50
N SER A 787 19.57 -32.46 40.64
CA SER A 787 20.85 -33.17 40.59
C SER A 787 21.53 -33.24 41.97
N LEU A 788 22.61 -34.02 42.03
CA LEU A 788 23.52 -33.97 43.18
C LEU A 788 24.57 -32.91 42.88
N PRO A 789 24.88 -32.01 43.83
CA PRO A 789 25.90 -30.99 43.64
C PRO A 789 27.22 -31.69 43.34
N ASP A 790 27.85 -31.29 42.25
CA ASP A 790 29.10 -31.84 41.76
C ASP A 790 30.30 -30.90 41.81
N SER A 791 30.11 -29.66 42.26
CA SER A 791 31.18 -28.68 42.50
C SER A 791 32.31 -29.12 43.47
N ALA A 792 32.06 -30.13 44.31
CA ALA A 792 33.03 -30.66 45.27
C ALA A 792 33.71 -31.97 44.84
N PHE A 793 33.53 -32.39 43.58
CA PHE A 793 34.27 -33.51 43.02
C PHE A 793 35.48 -33.02 42.22
N ASP A 794 36.35 -33.98 41.91
CA ASP A 794 37.53 -33.89 41.09
C ASP A 794 37.40 -35.13 40.17
N ILE A 795 37.03 -34.89 38.91
CA ILE A 795 36.54 -35.94 38.01
C ILE A 795 37.70 -36.62 37.27
N ASP A 796 38.71 -35.86 36.84
CA ASP A 796 39.92 -36.32 36.15
C ASP A 796 41.09 -36.64 37.10
N ASN A 797 40.96 -36.33 38.39
CA ASN A 797 41.90 -36.69 39.46
C ASN A 797 43.27 -35.99 39.30
N ASP A 798 43.25 -34.74 38.88
CA ASP A 798 44.40 -33.84 38.75
C ASP A 798 44.70 -33.06 40.06
N THR A 799 43.84 -33.23 41.08
CA THR A 799 43.83 -32.58 42.41
C THR A 799 43.16 -31.20 42.49
N LEU A 800 42.64 -30.68 41.37
CA LEU A 800 41.78 -29.50 41.31
C LEU A 800 40.31 -29.95 41.48
N MET A 801 39.52 -29.17 42.21
CA MET A 801 38.10 -29.50 42.43
C MET A 801 37.28 -28.67 41.45
N ASN A 802 36.21 -29.22 40.87
CA ASN A 802 35.39 -28.56 39.85
C ASN A 802 35.00 -27.09 40.19
N SER A 803 34.70 -26.80 41.47
CA SER A 803 34.44 -25.42 41.94
C SER A 803 35.55 -24.39 41.72
N LEU A 804 36.79 -24.82 41.51
CA LEU A 804 37.96 -24.00 41.19
C LEU A 804 38.29 -23.99 39.70
N GLU A 805 37.69 -24.89 38.94
CA GLU A 805 37.88 -25.04 37.49
C GLU A 805 36.94 -24.12 36.69
N ALA A 806 35.88 -23.62 37.33
CA ALA A 806 34.94 -22.70 36.73
C ALA A 806 35.60 -21.44 36.13
N PRO A 807 34.96 -20.76 35.15
CA PRO A 807 35.55 -19.65 34.40
C PRO A 807 35.94 -18.44 35.25
N ASP A 808 35.26 -18.24 36.39
CA ASP A 808 35.55 -17.15 37.34
C ASP A 808 36.72 -17.47 38.30
N ARG A 809 37.39 -18.61 38.11
CA ARG A 809 38.52 -19.12 38.92
C ARG A 809 39.72 -19.44 38.03
N TRP A 810 40.02 -20.72 37.78
CA TRP A 810 41.13 -21.19 36.96
C TRP A 810 40.72 -21.55 35.53
N ASP A 811 39.41 -21.60 35.21
CA ASP A 811 38.92 -21.77 33.83
C ASP A 811 39.60 -22.95 33.10
N THR A 812 39.59 -24.09 33.79
CA THR A 812 40.15 -25.38 33.37
C THR A 812 39.04 -26.34 32.96
N ASN A 813 39.42 -27.44 32.32
CA ASN A 813 38.49 -28.43 31.81
C ASN A 813 38.36 -29.60 32.83
N PRO A 814 37.22 -29.71 33.54
CA PRO A 814 37.03 -30.64 34.66
C PRO A 814 36.93 -32.12 34.28
N VAL A 815 37.28 -32.49 33.05
CA VAL A 815 37.31 -33.89 32.58
C VAL A 815 38.61 -34.23 31.84
N ASP A 816 39.60 -33.35 31.93
CA ASP A 816 40.85 -33.35 31.21
C ASP A 816 41.92 -32.74 32.11
N ASP A 817 42.82 -33.59 32.62
CA ASP A 817 43.77 -33.21 33.67
C ASP A 817 44.83 -32.20 33.22
N ASP A 818 45.01 -31.99 31.91
CA ASP A 818 45.94 -31.05 31.28
C ASP A 818 45.16 -30.17 30.29
N THR A 819 44.73 -29.01 30.76
CA THR A 819 43.84 -28.10 30.04
C THR A 819 44.57 -27.46 28.87
N ASP A 820 45.77 -26.93 29.05
CA ASP A 820 46.48 -26.16 28.02
C ASP A 820 47.43 -27.00 27.13
N GLY A 821 47.67 -28.26 27.51
CA GLY A 821 48.42 -29.23 26.72
C GLY A 821 49.93 -29.11 26.88
N ASP A 822 50.40 -28.45 27.94
CA ASP A 822 51.82 -28.27 28.22
C ASP A 822 52.47 -29.48 28.95
N LYS A 823 51.65 -30.49 29.30
CA LYS A 823 51.94 -31.76 29.99
C LYS A 823 51.98 -31.67 31.52
N LEU A 824 51.66 -30.54 32.11
CA LEU A 824 51.46 -30.40 33.54
C LEU A 824 49.97 -30.62 33.89
N PRO A 825 49.66 -31.28 35.02
CA PRO A 825 48.27 -31.36 35.46
C PRO A 825 47.78 -30.04 36.08
N ASP A 826 46.54 -29.63 35.80
CA ASP A 826 46.05 -28.32 36.19
C ASP A 826 46.13 -28.08 37.71
N GLY A 827 45.71 -29.06 38.51
CA GLY A 827 45.80 -28.99 39.97
C GLY A 827 47.23 -28.90 40.52
N TRP A 828 48.22 -29.46 39.80
CA TRP A 828 49.63 -29.34 40.14
C TRP A 828 50.10 -27.90 39.89
N GLU A 829 49.77 -27.34 38.74
CA GLU A 829 50.11 -25.97 38.37
C GLU A 829 49.50 -24.94 39.31
N VAL A 830 48.20 -25.09 39.63
CA VAL A 830 47.51 -24.24 40.62
C VAL A 830 48.24 -24.27 41.96
N HIS A 831 48.66 -25.46 42.42
CA HIS A 831 49.36 -25.60 43.69
C HIS A 831 50.69 -24.83 43.72
N PHE A 832 51.52 -24.98 42.68
CA PHE A 832 52.84 -24.36 42.62
C PHE A 832 52.78 -22.88 42.25
N SER A 833 51.79 -22.47 41.46
CA SER A 833 51.46 -21.05 41.23
C SER A 833 51.05 -20.34 42.52
N GLU A 834 50.18 -20.94 43.33
CA GLU A 834 49.83 -20.40 44.64
C GLU A 834 51.05 -20.37 45.59
N LEU A 835 51.87 -21.42 45.57
CA LEU A 835 53.10 -21.50 46.38
C LEU A 835 54.07 -20.37 46.01
N SER A 836 54.33 -20.16 44.72
CA SER A 836 55.22 -19.13 44.20
C SER A 836 54.77 -17.71 44.57
N LEU A 837 53.47 -17.43 44.43
CA LEU A 837 52.86 -16.17 44.88
C LEU A 837 52.96 -16.00 46.41
N SER A 838 52.79 -17.07 47.19
CA SER A 838 52.87 -17.02 48.65
C SER A 838 54.30 -16.77 49.15
N LEU A 839 55.31 -17.28 48.44
CA LEU A 839 56.72 -17.07 48.69
C LEU A 839 57.22 -15.70 48.18
N GLY A 840 56.43 -15.04 47.34
CA GLY A 840 56.71 -13.71 46.79
C GLY A 840 57.81 -13.71 45.74
N LEU A 841 57.94 -14.80 44.98
CA LEU A 841 58.92 -14.97 43.92
C LEU A 841 58.51 -14.21 42.65
N VAL A 842 57.20 -14.09 42.40
CA VAL A 842 56.61 -13.38 41.25
C VAL A 842 55.67 -12.27 41.70
N ASP A 843 55.53 -11.20 40.91
CA ASP A 843 54.61 -10.08 41.18
C ASP A 843 53.25 -10.31 40.49
N ASN A 844 52.19 -10.41 41.29
CA ASN A 844 50.82 -10.59 40.79
C ASN A 844 50.40 -9.49 39.77
N ASN A 845 50.97 -8.28 39.86
CA ASN A 845 50.64 -7.20 38.90
C ASN A 845 51.25 -7.40 37.51
N THR A 846 52.34 -8.16 37.37
CA THR A 846 52.96 -8.41 36.07
C THR A 846 52.27 -9.56 35.34
N LEU A 847 51.89 -10.61 36.07
CA LEU A 847 51.14 -11.74 35.53
C LEU A 847 49.71 -11.35 35.12
N SER A 848 49.00 -10.61 35.96
CA SER A 848 47.65 -10.11 35.60
C SER A 848 47.62 -9.14 34.41
N ALA A 849 48.77 -8.54 34.04
CA ALA A 849 48.86 -7.69 32.86
C ALA A 849 48.96 -8.49 31.55
N VAL A 850 49.44 -9.74 31.61
CA VAL A 850 49.48 -10.68 30.48
C VAL A 850 48.28 -11.64 30.46
N GLY A 851 47.49 -11.68 31.55
CA GLY A 851 46.28 -12.47 31.66
C GLY A 851 46.42 -13.71 32.53
N ALA A 852 47.65 -14.05 32.93
CA ALA A 852 47.96 -15.18 33.80
C ALA A 852 47.65 -14.88 35.27
N ARG A 853 47.15 -15.88 35.98
CA ARG A 853 46.81 -15.90 37.41
C ARG A 853 47.96 -16.47 38.26
N GLY A 854 48.96 -17.07 37.64
CA GLY A 854 50.18 -17.61 38.24
C GLY A 854 51.33 -17.68 37.22
N PRO A 855 52.54 -18.07 37.63
CA PRO A 855 53.65 -18.38 36.71
C PRO A 855 53.48 -19.70 35.95
N MET A 856 52.58 -20.57 36.41
CA MET A 856 52.15 -21.81 35.75
C MET A 856 50.61 -21.79 35.80
N ASP A 857 49.98 -21.01 34.93
CA ASP A 857 48.52 -20.88 34.85
C ASP A 857 47.96 -21.94 33.90
N PRO A 858 47.17 -22.91 34.40
CA PRO A 858 46.72 -24.09 33.63
C PRO A 858 45.82 -23.79 32.41
N LYS A 859 45.44 -22.53 32.22
CA LYS A 859 44.71 -22.09 31.02
C LYS A 859 45.65 -21.70 29.87
N MET A 860 46.90 -21.39 30.16
CA MET A 860 47.82 -20.72 29.26
C MET A 860 49.11 -21.53 29.14
N ASP A 861 49.35 -22.12 27.97
CA ASP A 861 50.53 -22.95 27.74
C ASP A 861 51.87 -22.22 28.00
N ASP A 862 51.88 -20.87 27.98
CA ASP A 862 53.02 -19.97 28.25
C ASP A 862 52.50 -18.76 29.06
N SER A 863 52.63 -18.83 30.39
CA SER A 863 52.03 -17.89 31.34
C SER A 863 52.73 -16.53 31.41
N ASP A 864 54.04 -16.49 31.13
CA ASP A 864 54.82 -15.26 31.19
C ASP A 864 55.12 -14.63 29.80
N VAL A 865 54.75 -15.35 28.74
CA VAL A 865 54.77 -14.96 27.32
C VAL A 865 56.21 -14.76 26.82
N ASP A 866 57.15 -15.55 27.32
CA ASP A 866 58.55 -15.51 26.88
C ASP A 866 58.85 -16.42 25.67
N GLY A 867 57.88 -17.26 25.30
CA GLY A 867 57.93 -18.19 24.17
C GLY A 867 58.37 -19.62 24.52
N ILE A 868 58.51 -19.94 25.80
CA ILE A 868 58.70 -21.29 26.33
C ILE A 868 57.43 -21.67 27.09
N ASN A 869 56.94 -22.90 26.87
CA ASN A 869 55.76 -23.36 27.60
C ASN A 869 56.09 -23.65 29.06
N ASP A 870 55.12 -23.49 29.96
CA ASP A 870 55.31 -23.61 31.42
C ASP A 870 55.89 -25.00 31.81
N GLY A 871 55.43 -26.09 31.20
CA GLY A 871 55.99 -27.44 31.37
C GLY A 871 57.45 -27.61 30.91
N GLN A 872 57.92 -26.78 29.99
CA GLN A 872 59.31 -26.76 29.48
C GLN A 872 60.19 -25.69 30.13
N GLU A 873 59.62 -24.87 31.01
CA GLU A 873 60.35 -23.86 31.76
C GLU A 873 61.12 -24.49 32.93
N ASP A 874 62.25 -23.87 33.32
CA ASP A 874 62.98 -24.14 34.56
C ASP A 874 62.83 -22.89 35.45
N PHE A 875 61.77 -22.89 36.26
CA PHE A 875 61.32 -21.69 36.97
C PHE A 875 62.26 -21.29 38.12
N ASP A 876 62.86 -22.25 38.82
CA ASP A 876 63.73 -22.00 39.97
C ASP A 876 65.24 -22.01 39.64
N GLY A 877 65.59 -22.44 38.42
CA GLY A 877 66.94 -22.38 37.85
C GLY A 877 67.90 -23.37 38.49
N ASP A 878 67.39 -24.54 38.91
CA ASP A 878 68.14 -25.55 39.65
C ASP A 878 68.92 -26.53 38.74
N GLY A 879 68.75 -26.39 37.42
CA GLY A 879 69.46 -27.14 36.40
C GLY A 879 70.99 -27.02 36.47
N LEU A 880 71.70 -27.81 35.66
CA LEU A 880 73.15 -27.87 35.71
C LEU A 880 73.79 -26.64 35.07
N ASN A 881 74.70 -26.00 35.81
CA ASN A 881 75.42 -24.82 35.33
C ASN A 881 76.13 -25.06 33.97
N ARG A 882 75.60 -24.45 32.90
CA ARG A 882 76.14 -24.58 31.53
C ARG A 882 77.59 -24.20 31.40
N THR A 883 78.07 -23.20 32.13
CA THR A 883 79.50 -22.83 32.10
C THR A 883 80.36 -23.96 32.65
N HIS A 884 79.90 -24.68 33.68
CA HIS A 884 80.59 -25.88 34.16
C HIS A 884 80.49 -27.04 33.16
N LEU A 885 79.34 -27.26 32.53
CA LEU A 885 79.18 -28.28 31.50
C LEU A 885 80.08 -28.03 30.28
N LEU A 886 80.10 -26.80 29.76
CA LEU A 886 80.98 -26.38 28.67
C LEU A 886 82.45 -26.55 29.04
N ASN A 887 82.86 -26.20 30.27
CA ASN A 887 84.24 -26.43 30.70
C ASN A 887 84.57 -27.92 30.91
N ARG A 888 83.57 -28.78 31.14
CA ARG A 888 83.71 -30.22 31.36
C ARG A 888 83.77 -31.00 30.04
N TYR A 889 82.84 -30.77 29.12
CA TYR A 889 82.67 -31.51 27.86
C TYR A 889 83.28 -30.79 26.65
N CYS A 890 83.50 -29.48 26.74
CA CYS A 890 84.09 -28.68 25.66
C CYS A 890 85.05 -27.59 26.18
N PRO A 891 86.13 -27.93 26.93
CA PRO A 891 87.00 -26.94 27.57
C PRO A 891 87.65 -25.90 26.63
N GLY A 892 87.65 -26.16 25.32
CA GLY A 892 88.09 -25.20 24.27
C GLY A 892 87.00 -24.26 23.72
N TRP A 893 85.76 -24.30 24.21
CA TRP A 893 84.59 -23.60 23.64
C TRP A 893 84.79 -22.09 23.40
N ASN A 894 85.65 -21.47 24.20
CA ASN A 894 85.93 -20.04 24.24
C ASN A 894 87.26 -19.63 23.55
N ASP A 895 88.00 -20.58 22.96
CA ASP A 895 89.18 -20.31 22.11
C ASP A 895 89.05 -20.98 20.73
N PRO A 896 88.79 -20.22 19.64
CA PRO A 896 88.68 -20.78 18.30
C PRO A 896 89.97 -21.41 17.74
N GLN A 897 91.08 -21.36 18.47
CA GLN A 897 92.34 -22.04 18.13
C GLN A 897 92.56 -23.36 18.91
N ASN A 898 91.69 -23.69 19.87
CA ASN A 898 91.77 -24.90 20.67
C ASN A 898 90.53 -25.78 20.41
N SER A 899 90.72 -26.99 19.89
CA SER A 899 89.63 -27.88 19.45
C SER A 899 89.49 -29.12 20.33
N GLU A 900 89.64 -28.97 21.65
CA GLU A 900 89.30 -30.03 22.60
C GLU A 900 87.84 -29.86 23.02
N CYS A 901 86.95 -30.36 22.14
CA CYS A 901 85.51 -30.33 22.32
C CYS A 901 84.95 -31.72 22.02
N HIS A 902 84.44 -32.41 23.03
CA HIS A 902 83.89 -33.76 22.93
C HIS A 902 82.40 -33.74 22.56
N ILE A 903 81.69 -32.69 23.00
CA ILE A 903 80.31 -32.39 22.63
C ILE A 903 80.26 -30.93 22.16
N ASP A 904 80.03 -30.73 20.85
CA ASP A 904 80.08 -29.42 20.21
C ASP A 904 78.79 -28.62 20.45
N PRO A 905 78.84 -27.50 21.21
CA PRO A 905 77.66 -26.67 21.47
C PRO A 905 77.11 -25.99 20.21
N ALA A 906 77.89 -25.91 19.12
CA ALA A 906 77.42 -25.35 17.85
C ALA A 906 76.69 -26.38 16.96
N SER A 907 76.71 -27.66 17.33
CA SER A 907 75.93 -28.70 16.66
C SER A 907 74.53 -28.76 17.25
N GLU A 908 73.51 -29.07 16.44
CA GLU A 908 72.12 -29.17 16.89
C GLU A 908 71.96 -30.14 18.08
N ALA A 909 72.51 -31.36 17.96
CA ALA A 909 72.49 -32.34 19.06
C ALA A 909 73.29 -31.90 20.29
N GLY A 910 74.41 -31.21 20.11
CA GLY A 910 75.22 -30.73 21.23
C GLY A 910 74.64 -29.48 21.90
N ASN A 911 73.93 -28.63 21.18
CA ASN A 911 73.20 -27.51 21.77
C ASN A 911 72.07 -28.03 22.66
N ASN A 912 71.26 -28.98 22.16
CA ASN A 912 70.22 -29.64 22.93
C ASN A 912 70.78 -30.31 24.19
N PHE A 913 71.94 -30.99 24.12
CA PHE A 913 72.60 -31.55 25.31
C PHE A 913 72.88 -30.52 26.42
N TYR A 914 73.33 -29.32 26.04
CA TYR A 914 73.64 -28.30 27.03
C TYR A 914 72.39 -27.55 27.49
N ASP A 915 71.39 -27.39 26.62
CA ASP A 915 70.13 -26.72 26.94
C ASP A 915 69.25 -27.63 27.84
N ASP A 916 69.08 -28.92 27.50
CA ASP A 916 68.32 -29.92 28.30
C ASP A 916 68.94 -30.19 29.68
N LEU A 917 70.25 -29.97 29.85
CA LEU A 917 70.91 -30.10 31.14
C LEU A 917 70.98 -28.79 31.91
N GLU A 918 70.93 -27.65 31.21
CA GLU A 918 70.90 -26.33 31.84
C GLU A 918 69.54 -26.04 32.45
N ASN A 919 68.47 -26.55 31.85
CA ASN A 919 67.10 -26.36 32.26
C ASN A 919 66.54 -27.70 32.76
N TYR A 920 66.36 -27.86 34.06
CA TYR A 920 65.60 -28.99 34.60
C TYR A 920 64.14 -28.56 34.62
N THR A 921 63.34 -29.09 33.69
CA THR A 921 62.04 -28.46 33.40
C THR A 921 60.98 -28.86 34.42
N ASN A 922 59.98 -27.99 34.61
CA ASN A 922 58.83 -28.22 35.49
C ASN A 922 58.14 -29.58 35.23
N PHE A 923 58.07 -30.03 33.97
CA PHE A 923 57.56 -31.37 33.63
C PHE A 923 58.45 -32.51 34.13
N GLU A 924 59.78 -32.39 34.03
CA GLU A 924 60.71 -33.38 34.55
C GLU A 924 60.63 -33.45 36.09
N GLU A 925 60.39 -32.31 36.73
CA GLU A 925 60.14 -32.22 38.15
C GLU A 925 58.86 -32.89 38.59
N TYR A 926 57.77 -32.68 37.84
CA TYR A 926 56.51 -33.40 38.04
C TYR A 926 56.72 -34.92 37.97
N GLN A 927 57.47 -35.42 36.97
CA GLN A 927 57.75 -36.85 36.83
C GLN A 927 58.58 -37.43 37.98
N ASN A 928 59.52 -36.66 38.51
CA ASN A 928 60.43 -37.09 39.59
C ASN A 928 59.90 -36.76 41.00
N GLY A 929 58.84 -35.96 41.11
CA GLY A 929 58.22 -35.53 42.37
C GLY A 929 59.05 -34.49 43.12
N THR A 930 59.80 -33.65 42.41
CA THR A 930 60.56 -32.50 42.94
C THR A 930 59.73 -31.21 42.84
N ASN A 931 60.21 -30.10 43.39
CA ASN A 931 59.45 -28.87 43.58
C ASN A 931 59.91 -27.77 42.61
N PRO A 932 59.09 -27.37 41.63
CA PRO A 932 59.46 -26.39 40.60
C PRO A 932 59.68 -24.96 41.07
N VAL A 933 59.38 -24.69 42.33
CA VAL A 933 59.51 -23.37 42.94
C VAL A 933 60.70 -23.32 43.90
N ASP A 934 61.22 -24.47 44.34
CA ASP A 934 62.28 -24.56 45.33
C ASP A 934 63.37 -25.54 44.89
N ALA A 935 64.48 -24.96 44.44
CA ALA A 935 65.64 -25.62 43.87
C ALA A 935 66.30 -26.73 44.72
N ASP A 936 65.87 -26.98 45.96
CA ASP A 936 66.39 -28.02 46.88
C ASP A 936 65.22 -28.60 47.66
N THR A 937 64.48 -29.53 47.03
CA THR A 937 63.21 -30.08 47.56
C THR A 937 63.39 -30.75 48.93
N ASP A 938 64.49 -31.46 49.14
CA ASP A 938 64.72 -32.25 50.36
C ASP A 938 65.56 -31.51 51.44
N GLY A 939 66.11 -30.34 51.08
CA GLY A 939 66.81 -29.41 51.95
C GLY A 939 68.23 -29.86 52.32
N ASP A 940 68.84 -30.74 51.54
CA ASP A 940 70.16 -31.30 51.80
C ASP A 940 71.34 -30.47 51.22
N GLN A 941 71.02 -29.39 50.50
CA GLN A 941 71.91 -28.45 49.81
C GLN A 941 72.40 -28.92 48.43
N TRP A 942 71.83 -29.99 47.87
CA TRP A 942 71.93 -30.30 46.46
C TRP A 942 70.72 -29.75 45.70
N PHE A 943 70.95 -29.38 44.45
CA PHE A 943 69.85 -28.95 43.58
C PHE A 943 69.21 -30.16 42.92
N ASP A 944 67.89 -30.17 42.79
CA ASP A 944 67.13 -31.36 42.39
C ASP A 944 67.56 -31.85 40.99
N GLY A 945 67.73 -30.95 40.02
CA GLY A 945 68.28 -31.28 38.71
C GLY A 945 69.69 -31.88 38.78
N SER A 946 70.51 -31.46 39.75
CA SER A 946 71.83 -32.05 40.00
C SER A 946 71.77 -33.43 40.63
N GLU A 947 70.79 -33.66 41.50
CA GLU A 947 70.57 -34.93 42.17
C GLU A 947 70.13 -36.01 41.20
N VAL A 948 69.12 -35.71 40.38
CA VAL A 948 68.60 -36.62 39.36
C VAL A 948 69.69 -36.97 38.34
N TYR A 949 70.46 -35.97 37.89
CA TYR A 949 71.51 -36.21 36.92
C TYR A 949 72.65 -37.09 37.45
N HIS A 950 73.16 -36.84 38.67
CA HIS A 950 74.33 -37.53 39.23
C HIS A 950 73.99 -38.82 40.01
N GLN A 951 72.72 -39.23 40.02
CA GLN A 951 72.31 -40.48 40.65
C GLN A 951 72.84 -41.69 39.88
N ASP A 952 73.31 -42.70 40.59
CA ASP A 952 73.72 -44.00 40.03
C ASP A 952 72.66 -45.03 40.44
N GLN A 953 71.70 -45.28 39.54
CA GLN A 953 70.47 -46.04 39.85
C GLN A 953 70.74 -47.54 40.00
N ASP A 954 71.68 -48.09 39.23
CA ASP A 954 72.01 -49.52 39.25
C ASP A 954 73.37 -49.87 39.88
N GLY A 955 74.17 -48.86 40.22
CA GLY A 955 75.41 -48.98 40.97
C GLY A 955 76.64 -49.34 40.12
N ASP A 956 76.59 -49.14 38.81
CA ASP A 956 77.68 -49.50 37.90
C ASP A 956 78.79 -48.43 37.78
N GLY A 957 78.51 -47.24 38.32
CA GLY A 957 79.40 -46.10 38.37
C GLY A 957 79.31 -45.16 37.17
N MET A 958 78.27 -45.28 36.34
CA MET A 958 77.80 -44.23 35.43
C MET A 958 76.74 -43.36 36.14
N TRP A 959 76.41 -42.22 35.53
CA TRP A 959 75.41 -41.30 36.04
C TRP A 959 74.13 -41.44 35.23
N ALA A 960 72.99 -41.60 35.88
CA ALA A 960 71.71 -41.88 35.26
C ALA A 960 71.31 -40.84 34.21
N GLY A 961 71.52 -39.54 34.48
CA GLY A 961 71.25 -38.49 33.50
C GLY A 961 72.18 -38.53 32.28
N TRP A 962 73.43 -38.99 32.46
CA TRP A 962 74.36 -39.19 31.35
C TRP A 962 73.98 -40.42 30.51
N GLU A 963 73.53 -41.49 31.15
CA GLU A 963 73.06 -42.72 30.50
C GLU A 963 71.82 -42.46 29.66
N TYR A 964 70.82 -41.79 30.25
CA TYR A 964 69.59 -41.40 29.59
C TYR A 964 69.85 -40.61 28.30
N TYR A 965 70.70 -39.57 28.37
CA TYR A 965 71.02 -38.75 27.20
C TYR A 965 71.65 -39.54 26.04
N PHE A 966 72.54 -40.49 26.33
CA PHE A 966 73.15 -41.35 25.30
C PHE A 966 72.29 -42.57 24.92
N GLY A 967 71.06 -42.68 25.45
CA GLY A 967 70.13 -43.78 25.17
C GLY A 967 70.61 -45.12 25.72
N PHE A 968 71.32 -45.08 26.85
CA PHE A 968 71.61 -46.22 27.71
C PHE A 968 70.47 -46.40 28.71
N ASP A 969 70.33 -47.57 29.31
CA ASP A 969 69.22 -47.87 30.25
C ASP A 969 69.75 -47.67 31.68
N PRO A 970 69.36 -46.61 32.41
CA PRO A 970 69.92 -46.32 33.75
C PRO A 970 69.67 -47.42 34.79
N PHE A 971 68.87 -48.44 34.46
CA PHE A 971 68.61 -49.58 35.32
C PHE A 971 69.29 -50.89 34.85
N ASP A 972 70.08 -50.87 33.76
CA ASP A 972 70.82 -52.03 33.24
C ASP A 972 72.36 -51.89 33.37
N PRO A 973 72.99 -52.48 34.41
CA PRO A 973 74.41 -52.26 34.72
C PRO A 973 75.39 -52.93 33.72
N ALA A 974 74.86 -53.53 32.66
CA ALA A 974 75.63 -54.19 31.63
C ALA A 974 76.19 -53.21 30.59
N ASP A 975 75.52 -52.09 30.35
CA ASP A 975 75.89 -51.13 29.31
C ASP A 975 77.15 -50.32 29.65
N ALA A 976 77.51 -50.13 30.93
CA ALA A 976 78.82 -49.62 31.34
C ALA A 976 80.01 -50.36 30.71
N ASN A 977 79.85 -51.66 30.46
CA ASN A 977 80.91 -52.55 29.97
C ASN A 977 80.89 -52.71 28.44
N ILE A 978 80.12 -51.90 27.72
CA ILE A 978 80.01 -51.91 26.26
C ILE A 978 80.87 -50.78 25.67
N ASP A 979 81.52 -51.05 24.54
CA ASP A 979 82.17 -50.06 23.67
C ASP A 979 81.19 -49.76 22.53
N SER A 980 80.48 -48.63 22.63
CA SER A 980 79.32 -48.35 21.79
C SER A 980 79.69 -47.79 20.41
N ASP A 981 80.81 -47.10 20.28
CA ASP A 981 81.26 -46.48 19.02
C ASP A 981 82.44 -47.20 18.35
N GLY A 982 83.04 -48.17 19.04
CA GLY A 982 84.07 -49.07 18.53
C GLY A 982 85.47 -48.46 18.52
N ASP A 983 85.73 -47.42 19.33
CA ASP A 983 87.03 -46.77 19.43
C ASP A 983 88.02 -47.49 20.39
N GLY A 984 87.53 -48.47 21.14
CA GLY A 984 88.28 -49.30 22.07
C GLY A 984 88.21 -48.87 23.54
N TYR A 985 87.40 -47.86 23.88
CA TYR A 985 87.08 -47.46 25.25
C TYR A 985 85.66 -47.91 25.63
N LEU A 986 85.43 -48.16 26.92
CA LEU A 986 84.12 -48.58 27.44
C LEU A 986 83.28 -47.35 27.80
N ASN A 987 81.95 -47.44 27.71
CA ASN A 987 81.03 -46.36 28.08
C ASN A 987 81.34 -45.78 29.47
N LYS A 988 81.61 -46.63 30.48
CA LYS A 988 82.01 -46.18 31.84
C LYS A 988 83.32 -45.38 31.86
N CYS A 989 84.27 -45.75 31.02
CA CYS A 989 85.54 -45.02 30.89
C CYS A 989 85.30 -43.64 30.26
N GLU A 990 84.41 -43.56 29.28
CA GLU A 990 84.07 -42.32 28.60
C GLU A 990 83.25 -41.38 29.48
N ASN A 991 82.29 -41.89 30.27
CA ASN A 991 81.59 -41.14 31.30
C ASN A 991 82.58 -40.48 32.28
N LYS A 992 83.55 -41.25 32.80
CA LYS A 992 84.58 -40.77 33.75
C LYS A 992 85.47 -39.65 33.19
N TRP A 993 85.75 -39.68 31.88
CA TRP A 993 86.61 -38.69 31.22
C TRP A 993 85.84 -37.67 30.37
N ASN A 994 84.51 -37.66 30.45
CA ASN A 994 83.62 -36.72 29.78
C ASN A 994 83.76 -36.73 28.24
N THR A 995 83.98 -37.90 27.64
CA THR A 995 84.03 -38.10 26.19
C THR A 995 82.68 -38.58 25.63
N ASN A 996 82.52 -38.59 24.30
CA ASN A 996 81.23 -38.89 23.67
C ASN A 996 81.19 -40.36 23.17
N PRO A 997 80.43 -41.25 23.84
CA PRO A 997 80.44 -42.70 23.61
C PRO A 997 79.74 -43.17 22.34
N LYS A 998 79.21 -42.23 21.54
CA LYS A 998 78.60 -42.52 20.23
C LYS A 998 79.49 -42.06 19.08
N SER A 999 80.67 -41.49 19.36
CA SER A 999 81.50 -40.81 18.38
C SER A 999 82.95 -41.25 18.47
N ALA A 1000 83.35 -42.17 17.57
CA ALA A 1000 84.68 -42.79 17.56
C ALA A 1000 85.88 -41.82 17.32
N ILE A 1001 85.62 -40.53 17.21
CA ILE A 1001 86.64 -39.46 17.14
C ILE A 1001 86.79 -38.70 18.47
N SER A 1002 85.95 -38.99 19.47
CA SER A 1002 85.89 -38.36 20.78
C SER A 1002 86.33 -39.36 21.85
N PHE A 1003 87.63 -39.39 22.14
CA PHE A 1003 88.23 -40.42 23.01
C PHE A 1003 89.14 -39.80 24.08
N PRO A 1004 89.37 -40.50 25.21
CA PRO A 1004 90.24 -40.00 26.29
C PRO A 1004 91.69 -39.73 25.84
N GLY A 1005 92.29 -38.66 26.34
CA GLY A 1005 93.61 -38.16 25.95
C GLY A 1005 94.81 -38.97 26.50
N GLN A 1006 96.03 -38.66 26.00
CA GLN A 1006 97.25 -39.32 26.49
C GLN A 1006 97.60 -38.93 27.94
N GLY A 1007 97.16 -39.76 28.89
CA GLY A 1007 97.40 -39.58 30.33
C GLY A 1007 96.20 -39.97 31.19
N GLU A 1008 95.05 -40.16 30.57
CA GLU A 1008 93.78 -40.57 31.18
C GLU A 1008 93.74 -42.10 31.21
N LEU A 1009 93.73 -42.68 32.43
CA LEU A 1009 93.83 -44.12 32.61
C LEU A 1009 92.44 -44.71 32.81
N CYS A 1010 92.00 -45.49 31.83
CA CYS A 1010 90.88 -46.40 31.98
C CYS A 1010 91.42 -47.79 32.30
N SER A 1011 91.34 -48.18 33.57
CA SER A 1011 91.77 -49.51 34.01
C SER A 1011 90.55 -50.43 34.01
N GLU A 1012 90.68 -51.64 33.46
CA GLU A 1012 89.65 -52.71 33.55
C GLU A 1012 89.39 -53.19 35.01
N PHE A 1013 89.93 -52.51 36.02
CA PHE A 1013 89.92 -52.93 37.44
C PHE A 1013 89.49 -51.83 38.42
N ASP A 1014 88.97 -50.69 37.96
CA ASP A 1014 88.39 -49.64 38.82
C ASP A 1014 86.86 -49.75 38.92
#